data_AF-A0AAN6TAR5-F1
#
_entry.id   AF-A0AAN6TAR5-F1
#
_cell.length_a   1.000
_cell.length_b   1.000
_cell.length_c   1.000
_cell.angle_alpha   90.00
_cell.angle_beta   90.00
_cell.angle_gamma   90.00
#
_symmetry.space_group_name_H-M   'P 1'
#
loop_
_entity.id
_entity.type
_entity.pdbx_description
1 polymer ?
#
loop_
_entity_poly.entity_id
_entity_poly.type
_entity_poly.pdbx_seq_one_letter_code
_entity_poly.pdbx_strand_id
1 'polypeptide(L)'
;MPLPRAPGCLAQILTRQFHFRIAQRFPTPQIQRRLCSSCDSPDPSPSKPPAPDHRNLGVQQELFTTSIYSPGSPIFLPNGARIFNQLTDFLRKQYIRYGFQEVITPTIYKKALWAKSGHLENYSEDMYTVTSTSPSRAEITEGGEESEYGLKPMNCPGHCLIFASQARSYRDLPIRYADFSPLHRNEISGALSGLTRVRRFHQDDGHIFCRPSQIEDEIRKTLDFVRLTYRVFGLGPYRLTLSTRPEQYMGALEDWEQAENALRRALDASGQAWTVNEGDGAFYGPKIDIVLKDSDGKEHQTATIQLDFQLPKRFGLEYATPAPEVERRGETTTDPELLAEFGLVRPVLIHRAVLGSVERLMALLIEHYNGKWPFWLNPRQAIILTLNDSEPVVNWARHTRDVLLGLSTSSPDEPASPTNFVVDFDDSARGLAAKVREATSKGYSLIVVVGPKDVEKGVVSVNASALAGANAKLLKQMSFTPEELRGYMHAMDLTDPSDPPPEHIAAARAHGIPIRQSAPIKRGPLPLELPILSYLRSKRVILASASPRRKALLAQIGLPNLEIIPSTEPEDLDKKQLSAEEYVLATARRKCLAVYQAALSSDDNTTTQQDQKEQEDPAVVIAADTIISTKSGQILEKPRSEAEHVRMLKHLRDTREHRVLTAVCVLAPKADASHPGYELASHVEETRVTFAEERDGLPDDVIESYVRTREGVDKAGGYAIQGIGGMLLVERVAGAVDNVIGLPVRKCLQLCEKVVFRQGMEEEEVGSDVD
;
A
#
# COMPACT_ATOMS: atom_id res chain seq x y z
N MET A 1 -68.67 -1.96 -11.96
CA MET A 1 -69.65 -0.87 -12.12
C MET A 1 -68.95 0.47 -11.99
N PRO A 2 -69.34 1.50 -12.77
CA PRO A 2 -68.39 2.33 -13.52
C PRO A 2 -68.41 3.85 -13.20
N LEU A 3 -67.33 4.52 -13.63
CA LEU A 3 -67.14 5.89 -14.22
C LEU A 3 -68.34 6.86 -14.32
N PRO A 4 -68.16 8.21 -14.29
CA PRO A 4 -67.46 8.99 -15.37
C PRO A 4 -66.79 10.32 -14.89
N ARG A 5 -66.16 11.26 -15.65
CA ARG A 5 -65.75 11.52 -17.06
C ARG A 5 -64.82 12.77 -17.04
N ALA A 6 -63.92 12.88 -18.01
CA ALA A 6 -63.24 14.12 -18.41
C ALA A 6 -64.19 15.07 -19.20
N PRO A 7 -63.76 16.29 -19.61
CA PRO A 7 -63.06 16.39 -20.90
C PRO A 7 -61.96 17.48 -20.98
N GLY A 8 -61.07 17.34 -21.96
CA GLY A 8 -60.21 18.43 -22.47
C GLY A 8 -60.80 19.10 -23.71
N CYS A 9 -60.18 20.20 -24.16
CA CYS A 9 -60.12 20.58 -25.57
C CYS A 9 -59.02 21.62 -25.85
N LEU A 10 -58.50 21.56 -27.08
CA LEU A 10 -57.33 22.22 -27.68
C LEU A 10 -57.65 23.58 -28.34
N ALA A 11 -56.56 24.22 -28.83
CA ALA A 11 -56.42 25.19 -29.95
C ALA A 11 -56.35 26.69 -29.53
N GLN A 12 -55.55 27.61 -30.09
CA GLN A 12 -54.62 27.65 -31.23
C GLN A 12 -53.97 29.08 -31.34
N ILE A 13 -52.80 29.20 -31.98
CA ILE A 13 -52.31 30.30 -32.88
C ILE A 13 -51.83 31.66 -32.29
N LEU A 14 -50.52 31.96 -32.39
CA LEU A 14 -49.93 32.95 -33.36
C LEU A 14 -48.41 33.13 -33.21
N THR A 15 -47.75 32.93 -34.34
CA THR A 15 -46.35 33.16 -34.72
C THR A 15 -46.08 34.64 -35.02
N ARG A 16 -44.87 35.15 -34.72
CA ARG A 16 -44.23 36.22 -35.52
C ARG A 16 -42.71 36.06 -35.57
N GLN A 17 -42.23 35.85 -36.80
CA GLN A 17 -40.84 35.87 -37.24
C GLN A 17 -40.31 37.31 -37.32
N PHE A 18 -38.99 37.50 -37.18
CA PHE A 18 -38.28 38.59 -37.87
C PHE A 18 -36.94 38.11 -38.44
N HIS A 19 -36.73 38.51 -39.69
CA HIS A 19 -35.66 38.14 -40.61
C HIS A 19 -34.34 38.89 -40.37
N PHE A 20 -33.25 38.24 -40.79
CA PHE A 20 -31.92 38.80 -41.03
C PHE A 20 -31.89 39.84 -42.17
N ARG A 21 -30.98 40.84 -42.08
CA ARG A 21 -30.31 41.48 -43.23
C ARG A 21 -28.84 41.79 -42.93
N ILE A 22 -28.07 41.79 -44.02
CA ILE A 22 -26.63 41.57 -44.16
C ILE A 22 -25.82 42.88 -44.25
N ALA A 23 -24.60 42.83 -43.70
CA ALA A 23 -23.31 43.50 -43.99
C ALA A 23 -23.20 44.92 -44.58
N GLN A 24 -22.26 45.70 -44.03
CA GLN A 24 -21.28 46.53 -44.76
C GLN A 24 -20.02 46.84 -43.92
N ARG A 25 -18.87 46.96 -44.58
CA ARG A 25 -17.48 47.00 -44.06
C ARG A 25 -16.93 48.44 -43.82
N PHE A 26 -16.13 48.60 -42.75
CA PHE A 26 -14.92 49.45 -42.44
C PHE A 26 -14.59 50.74 -43.26
N PRO A 27 -14.00 51.82 -42.66
CA PRO A 27 -12.63 51.80 -42.09
C PRO A 27 -12.33 52.69 -40.84
N THR A 28 -11.21 52.39 -40.17
CA THR A 28 -10.52 53.14 -39.09
C THR A 28 -9.85 54.43 -39.60
N PRO A 29 -9.70 55.51 -38.79
CA PRO A 29 -8.37 55.78 -38.21
C PRO A 29 -8.32 56.49 -36.82
N GLN A 30 -7.23 56.12 -36.12
CA GLN A 30 -6.38 56.77 -35.10
C GLN A 30 -6.79 58.03 -34.29
N ILE A 31 -6.88 57.82 -32.97
CA ILE A 31 -6.19 58.49 -31.83
C ILE A 31 -6.12 60.04 -31.79
N GLN A 32 -6.80 60.62 -30.77
CA GLN A 32 -6.18 61.48 -29.75
C GLN A 32 -7.16 61.74 -28.60
N ARG A 33 -6.99 61.06 -27.45
CA ARG A 33 -7.66 61.45 -26.20
C ARG A 33 -6.76 62.44 -25.44
N ARG A 34 -7.16 63.70 -25.38
CA ARG A 34 -6.71 64.65 -24.35
C ARG A 34 -7.55 64.44 -23.09
N LEU A 35 -6.86 64.45 -21.95
CA LEU A 35 -7.35 64.13 -20.61
C LEU A 35 -8.49 65.07 -20.16
N CYS A 36 -9.48 64.50 -19.46
CA CYS A 36 -10.34 65.23 -18.55
C CYS A 36 -10.03 64.77 -17.12
N SER A 37 -9.68 65.73 -16.27
CA SER A 37 -9.22 65.56 -14.89
C SER A 37 -10.38 65.79 -13.92
N SER A 38 -11.15 64.75 -13.56
CA SER A 38 -12.04 64.77 -12.36
C SER A 38 -12.79 63.44 -12.11
N CYS A 39 -12.09 62.31 -12.07
CA CYS A 39 -12.70 61.05 -11.61
C CYS A 39 -11.67 60.12 -10.96
N ASP A 40 -11.18 60.50 -9.78
CA ASP A 40 -10.52 59.57 -8.86
C ASP A 40 -11.59 58.82 -8.04
N SER A 41 -12.12 57.76 -8.63
CA SER A 41 -12.66 56.63 -7.86
C SER A 41 -11.68 55.48 -8.08
N PRO A 42 -11.08 54.90 -7.01
CA PRO A 42 -10.22 53.74 -7.20
C PRO A 42 -11.07 52.61 -7.79
N ASP A 43 -10.65 52.14 -8.96
CA ASP A 43 -11.15 50.93 -9.59
C ASP A 43 -11.16 49.81 -8.54
N PRO A 44 -12.28 49.09 -8.31
CA PRO A 44 -12.28 48.00 -7.34
C PRO A 44 -11.23 46.98 -7.79
N SER A 45 -10.18 46.86 -6.97
CA SER A 45 -9.18 45.80 -7.12
C SER A 45 -9.92 44.47 -7.37
N PRO A 46 -9.51 43.64 -8.34
CA PRO A 46 -10.18 42.38 -8.60
C PRO A 46 -10.26 41.61 -7.28
N SER A 47 -11.48 41.41 -6.78
CA SER A 47 -11.73 40.71 -5.52
C SER A 47 -11.01 39.37 -5.59
N LYS A 48 -10.13 39.10 -4.61
CA LYS A 48 -9.46 37.80 -4.48
C LYS A 48 -10.51 36.70 -4.67
N PRO A 49 -10.30 35.71 -5.54
CA PRO A 49 -11.27 34.64 -5.72
C PRO A 49 -11.58 34.03 -4.34
N PRO A 50 -12.86 33.71 -4.08
CA PRO A 50 -13.26 33.17 -2.78
C PRO A 50 -12.43 31.93 -2.46
N ALA A 51 -12.06 31.80 -1.20
CA ALA A 51 -11.29 30.65 -0.74
C ALA A 51 -12.02 29.33 -1.06
N PRO A 52 -11.27 28.24 -1.33
CA PRO A 52 -11.87 26.93 -1.51
C PRO A 52 -12.76 26.56 -0.32
N ASP A 53 -14.00 26.15 -0.57
CA ASP A 53 -14.94 25.74 0.47
C ASP A 53 -15.39 24.30 0.19
N HIS A 54 -15.07 23.38 1.10
CA HIS A 54 -15.40 21.97 0.94
C HIS A 54 -16.90 21.69 0.80
N ARG A 55 -17.78 22.57 1.31
CA ARG A 55 -19.23 22.43 1.20
C ARG A 55 -19.68 22.60 -0.25
N ASN A 56 -19.15 23.60 -0.92
CA ASN A 56 -19.47 23.89 -2.32
C ASN A 56 -18.79 22.90 -3.26
N LEU A 57 -17.49 22.68 -3.07
CA LEU A 57 -16.70 21.76 -3.90
C LEU A 57 -17.15 20.31 -3.73
N GLY A 58 -17.50 19.90 -2.51
CA GLY A 58 -17.98 18.55 -2.21
C GLY A 58 -19.32 18.24 -2.89
N VAL A 59 -20.25 19.20 -2.91
CA VAL A 59 -21.51 19.04 -3.66
C VAL A 59 -21.26 19.08 -5.16
N GLN A 60 -20.43 19.99 -5.66
CA GLN A 60 -20.10 20.11 -7.09
C GLN A 60 -19.47 18.82 -7.65
N GLN A 61 -18.65 18.13 -6.87
CA GLN A 61 -17.99 16.89 -7.26
C GLN A 61 -18.78 15.62 -6.91
N GLU A 62 -20.01 15.78 -6.39
CA GLU A 62 -20.87 14.68 -5.97
C GLU A 62 -20.19 13.78 -4.93
N LEU A 63 -19.50 14.38 -3.94
CA LEU A 63 -18.79 13.65 -2.88
C LEU A 63 -19.73 13.27 -1.74
N PHE A 64 -20.56 14.21 -1.30
CA PHE A 64 -21.51 13.98 -0.22
C PHE A 64 -22.76 14.84 -0.37
N THR A 65 -23.81 14.43 0.34
CA THR A 65 -25.02 15.21 0.53
C THR A 65 -25.46 15.17 2.00
N THR A 66 -26.41 16.02 2.37
CA THR A 66 -26.97 16.10 3.72
C THR A 66 -28.48 15.89 3.67
N SER A 67 -29.06 15.35 4.74
CA SER A 67 -30.50 15.13 4.84
C SER A 67 -31.05 15.74 6.12
N ILE A 68 -32.23 16.35 6.04
CA ILE A 68 -32.97 16.82 7.21
C ILE A 68 -33.36 15.67 8.15
N TYR A 69 -33.43 14.45 7.63
CA TYR A 69 -33.74 13.25 8.40
C TYR A 69 -32.53 12.69 9.17
N SER A 70 -31.32 13.19 8.90
CA SER A 70 -30.12 12.87 9.69
C SER A 70 -29.19 14.08 9.80
N PRO A 71 -29.57 15.12 10.58
CA PRO A 71 -28.78 16.34 10.71
C PRO A 71 -27.40 16.04 11.29
N GLY A 72 -26.35 16.61 10.68
CA GLY A 72 -24.97 16.37 11.11
C GLY A 72 -24.42 15.00 10.74
N SER A 73 -25.12 14.20 9.94
CA SER A 73 -24.61 12.93 9.40
C SER A 73 -24.42 13.06 7.90
N PRO A 74 -23.18 13.20 7.39
CA PRO A 74 -22.94 13.26 5.96
C PRO A 74 -23.29 11.94 5.29
N ILE A 75 -23.94 12.02 4.13
CA ILE A 75 -24.23 10.87 3.25
C ILE A 75 -23.19 10.90 2.13
N PHE A 76 -22.22 10.01 2.20
CA PHE A 76 -21.21 9.87 1.15
C PHE A 76 -21.81 9.24 -0.11
N LEU A 77 -21.69 9.97 -1.21
CA LEU A 77 -22.04 9.51 -2.55
C LEU A 77 -20.88 8.66 -3.11
N PRO A 78 -21.04 7.96 -4.25
CA PRO A 78 -20.00 7.05 -4.76
C PRO A 78 -18.60 7.67 -4.86
N ASN A 79 -18.49 8.93 -5.31
CA ASN A 79 -17.20 9.61 -5.40
C ASN A 79 -16.60 9.91 -4.02
N GLY A 80 -17.40 10.35 -3.05
CA GLY A 80 -16.90 10.59 -1.69
C GLY A 80 -16.55 9.30 -0.97
N ALA A 81 -17.31 8.23 -1.19
CA ALA A 81 -17.02 6.91 -0.63
C ALA A 81 -15.70 6.33 -1.16
N ARG A 82 -15.36 6.57 -2.45
CA ARG A 82 -14.05 6.21 -3.02
C ARG A 82 -12.90 6.89 -2.26
N ILE A 83 -13.00 8.22 -2.06
CA ILE A 83 -11.99 8.98 -1.30
C ILE A 83 -11.90 8.45 0.14
N PHE A 84 -13.05 8.30 0.82
CA PHE A 84 -13.12 7.80 2.19
C PHE A 84 -12.41 6.45 2.32
N ASN A 85 -12.75 5.47 1.46
CA ASN A 85 -12.17 4.14 1.49
C ASN A 85 -10.66 4.17 1.19
N GLN A 86 -10.24 4.99 0.22
CA GLN A 86 -8.83 5.12 -0.13
C GLN A 86 -7.99 5.68 1.03
N LEU A 87 -8.53 6.63 1.79
CA LEU A 87 -7.89 7.15 3.00
C LEU A 87 -7.80 6.06 4.08
N THR A 88 -8.88 5.32 4.33
CA THR A 88 -8.88 4.24 5.33
C THR A 88 -7.94 3.10 4.94
N ASP A 89 -7.90 2.72 3.66
CA ASP A 89 -7.09 1.62 3.16
C ASP A 89 -5.60 1.98 3.15
N PHE A 90 -5.25 3.24 2.88
CA PHE A 90 -3.90 3.74 3.07
C PHE A 90 -3.45 3.56 4.54
N LEU A 91 -4.28 3.94 5.52
CA LEU A 91 -3.98 3.77 6.95
C LEU A 91 -3.88 2.30 7.36
N ARG A 92 -4.80 1.44 6.88
CA ARG A 92 -4.75 -0.01 7.13
C ARG A 92 -3.44 -0.65 6.66
N LYS A 93 -2.94 -0.24 5.49
CA LYS A 93 -1.62 -0.67 5.00
C LYS A 93 -0.50 -0.22 5.93
N GLN A 94 -0.59 0.99 6.49
CA GLN A 94 0.40 1.49 7.46
C GLN A 94 0.30 0.79 8.83
N TYR A 95 -0.87 0.31 9.25
CA TYR A 95 -1.03 -0.42 10.51
C TYR A 95 -0.13 -1.67 10.58
N ILE A 96 0.08 -2.36 9.46
CA ILE A 96 1.02 -3.49 9.37
C ILE A 96 2.45 -3.03 9.74
N ARG A 97 2.90 -1.89 9.18
CA ARG A 97 4.22 -1.31 9.43
C ARG A 97 4.40 -0.84 10.88
N TYR A 98 3.36 -0.27 11.49
CA TYR A 98 3.41 0.25 12.85
C TYR A 98 2.95 -0.77 13.92
N GLY A 99 2.61 -2.00 13.52
CA GLY A 99 2.27 -3.10 14.42
C GLY A 99 0.91 -2.96 15.11
N PHE A 100 -0.07 -2.37 14.42
CA PHE A 100 -1.46 -2.29 14.87
C PHE A 100 -2.29 -3.47 14.36
N GLN A 101 -3.23 -3.92 15.19
CA GLN A 101 -4.21 -4.94 14.85
C GLN A 101 -5.60 -4.30 14.81
N GLU A 102 -6.26 -4.36 13.66
CA GLU A 102 -7.62 -3.82 13.50
C GLU A 102 -8.62 -4.70 14.26
N VAL A 103 -9.51 -4.07 15.02
CA VAL A 103 -10.59 -4.72 15.77
C VAL A 103 -11.93 -4.07 15.39
N ILE A 104 -13.00 -4.85 15.45
CA ILE A 104 -14.36 -4.38 15.23
C ILE A 104 -15.11 -4.49 16.55
N THR A 105 -15.56 -3.34 17.07
CA THR A 105 -16.23 -3.27 18.37
C THR A 105 -17.70 -2.86 18.25
N PRO A 106 -18.58 -3.29 19.18
CA PRO A 106 -19.97 -2.86 19.21
C PRO A 106 -20.14 -1.33 19.16
N THR A 107 -21.26 -0.86 18.60
CA THR A 107 -21.61 0.57 18.53
C THR A 107 -22.45 1.02 19.73
N ILE A 108 -23.19 0.10 20.35
CA ILE A 108 -24.01 0.36 21.53
C ILE A 108 -23.48 -0.45 22.73
N TYR A 109 -23.46 0.17 23.90
CA TYR A 109 -23.08 -0.48 25.16
C TYR A 109 -24.05 -0.09 26.27
N LYS A 110 -24.20 -0.96 27.27
CA LYS A 110 -25.00 -0.67 28.47
C LYS A 110 -24.47 0.58 29.17
N LYS A 111 -25.36 1.40 29.72
CA LYS A 111 -25.03 2.63 30.47
C LYS A 111 -23.99 2.41 31.57
N ALA A 112 -24.02 1.24 32.21
CA ALA A 112 -23.05 0.82 33.22
C ALA A 112 -21.59 0.86 32.73
N LEU A 113 -21.31 0.57 31.45
CA LEU A 113 -19.96 0.68 30.90
C LEU A 113 -19.49 2.14 30.89
N TRP A 114 -20.37 3.07 30.51
CA TRP A 114 -20.06 4.49 30.43
C TRP A 114 -19.81 5.09 31.82
N ALA A 115 -20.61 4.71 32.82
CA ALA A 115 -20.37 5.04 34.22
C ALA A 115 -19.04 4.43 34.73
N LYS A 116 -18.79 3.14 34.43
CA LYS A 116 -17.51 2.51 34.78
C LYS A 116 -16.33 3.25 34.17
N SER A 117 -16.45 3.73 32.93
CA SER A 117 -15.38 4.46 32.25
C SER A 117 -15.22 5.93 32.67
N GLY A 118 -16.20 6.53 33.34
CA GLY A 118 -16.20 7.97 33.65
C GLY A 118 -16.77 8.86 32.53
N HIS A 119 -17.22 8.28 31.41
CA HIS A 119 -17.76 9.05 30.28
C HIS A 119 -19.18 9.52 30.54
N LEU A 120 -19.96 8.82 31.36
CA LEU A 120 -21.34 9.24 31.64
C LEU A 120 -21.36 10.57 32.40
N GLU A 121 -20.45 10.77 33.35
CA GLU A 121 -20.36 11.98 34.14
C GLU A 121 -19.86 13.17 33.33
N ASN A 122 -18.92 12.93 32.39
CA ASN A 122 -18.22 14.00 31.65
C ASN A 122 -18.79 14.28 30.24
N TYR A 123 -19.51 13.33 29.63
CA TYR A 123 -19.96 13.39 28.23
C TYR A 123 -21.46 13.08 28.04
N SER A 124 -22.26 12.95 29.10
CA SER A 124 -23.68 12.55 28.99
C SER A 124 -24.51 13.45 28.07
N GLU A 125 -24.31 14.77 28.12
CA GLU A 125 -25.04 15.73 27.26
C GLU A 125 -24.71 15.56 25.76
N ASP A 126 -23.50 15.10 25.48
CA ASP A 126 -22.98 14.86 24.13
C ASP A 126 -23.19 13.41 23.66
N MET A 127 -23.88 12.56 24.41
CA MET A 127 -24.13 11.16 24.06
C MET A 127 -25.58 10.92 23.64
N TYR A 128 -25.76 10.05 22.64
CA TYR A 128 -27.09 9.54 22.29
C TYR A 128 -27.43 8.30 23.14
N THR A 129 -28.61 8.31 23.75
CA THR A 129 -29.18 7.15 24.47
C THR A 129 -30.04 6.32 23.52
N VAL A 130 -29.98 5.00 23.68
CA VAL A 130 -30.77 4.01 22.95
C VAL A 130 -31.59 3.21 23.94
N THR A 131 -32.90 3.18 23.75
CA THR A 131 -33.86 2.43 24.59
C THR A 131 -34.61 1.41 23.75
N SER A 132 -35.00 0.29 24.39
CA SER A 132 -35.84 -0.73 23.75
C SER A 132 -37.30 -0.28 23.78
N THR A 133 -38.03 -0.50 22.68
CA THR A 133 -39.47 -0.22 22.60
C THR A 133 -40.35 -1.34 23.17
N SER A 134 -39.77 -2.49 23.53
CA SER A 134 -40.48 -3.64 24.08
C SER A 134 -40.20 -3.78 25.59
N PRO A 135 -41.19 -3.51 26.46
CA PRO A 135 -41.04 -3.67 27.91
C PRO A 135 -40.72 -5.11 28.33
N SER A 136 -41.21 -6.10 27.56
CA SER A 136 -40.97 -7.53 27.81
C SER A 136 -39.56 -8.00 27.45
N ARG A 137 -38.76 -7.17 26.78
CA ARG A 137 -37.36 -7.46 26.41
C ARG A 137 -36.37 -6.56 27.14
N ALA A 138 -36.84 -5.66 28.00
CA ALA A 138 -35.97 -4.89 28.89
C ALA A 138 -35.41 -5.85 29.93
N GLU A 139 -34.10 -6.09 29.89
CA GLU A 139 -33.42 -6.76 31.01
C GLU A 139 -33.54 -5.83 32.23
N ILE A 140 -34.27 -6.28 33.25
CA ILE A 140 -34.37 -5.60 34.54
C ILE A 140 -33.04 -5.83 35.25
N THR A 141 -32.33 -4.77 35.56
CA THR A 141 -31.10 -4.83 36.38
C THR A 141 -31.45 -5.18 37.84
N GLU A 142 -30.51 -5.67 38.65
CA GLU A 142 -30.73 -6.04 40.06
C GLU A 142 -31.24 -4.89 40.97
N GLY A 143 -31.38 -3.67 40.43
CA GLY A 143 -31.98 -2.49 41.08
C GLY A 143 -33.35 -2.03 40.53
N GLY A 144 -33.98 -2.77 39.62
CA GLY A 144 -35.32 -2.43 39.09
C GLY A 144 -35.35 -1.38 37.97
N GLU A 145 -34.19 -0.96 37.45
CA GLU A 145 -34.09 0.00 36.35
C GLU A 145 -34.01 -0.72 34.98
N GLU A 146 -34.69 -0.16 33.97
CA GLU A 146 -34.57 -0.60 32.57
C GLU A 146 -33.12 -0.46 32.08
N SER A 147 -32.64 -1.43 31.32
CA SER A 147 -31.31 -1.40 30.73
C SER A 147 -31.22 -0.35 29.61
N GLU A 148 -30.88 0.89 29.96
CA GLU A 148 -30.52 1.94 29.01
C GLU A 148 -29.15 1.64 28.35
N TYR A 149 -29.06 1.89 27.06
CA TYR A 149 -27.82 1.79 26.28
C TYR A 149 -27.38 3.18 25.83
N GLY A 150 -26.07 3.37 25.67
CA GLY A 150 -25.48 4.55 25.04
C GLY A 150 -24.83 4.18 23.72
N LEU A 151 -25.01 5.03 22.72
CA LEU A 151 -24.27 4.99 21.46
C LEU A 151 -22.86 5.53 21.70
N LYS A 152 -21.84 4.83 21.21
CA LYS A 152 -20.45 5.17 21.55
C LYS A 152 -20.01 6.54 20.98
N PRO A 153 -19.46 7.45 21.82
CA PRO A 153 -18.80 8.68 21.35
C PRO A 153 -17.29 8.49 21.11
N MET A 154 -16.71 7.39 21.63
CA MET A 154 -15.29 6.99 21.55
C MET A 154 -15.17 5.46 21.67
N ASN A 155 -14.07 4.87 21.18
CA ASN A 155 -13.87 3.41 21.21
C ASN A 155 -13.15 2.88 22.46
N CYS A 156 -12.46 3.75 23.22
CA CYS A 156 -11.54 3.38 24.31
C CYS A 156 -12.11 2.32 25.28
N PRO A 157 -13.34 2.48 25.82
CA PRO A 157 -13.92 1.50 26.74
C PRO A 157 -14.04 0.09 26.13
N GLY A 158 -14.38 -0.01 24.84
CA GLY A 158 -14.45 -1.29 24.13
C GLY A 158 -13.08 -1.96 24.02
N HIS A 159 -12.02 -1.18 23.78
CA HIS A 159 -10.65 -1.70 23.68
C HIS A 159 -10.12 -2.15 25.06
N CYS A 160 -10.53 -1.47 26.15
CA CYS A 160 -10.26 -1.93 27.51
C CYS A 160 -10.93 -3.30 27.80
N LEU A 161 -12.15 -3.53 27.30
CA LEU A 161 -12.80 -4.84 27.42
C LEU A 161 -12.04 -5.94 26.67
N ILE A 162 -11.52 -5.64 25.47
CA ILE A 162 -10.68 -6.58 24.71
C ILE A 162 -9.39 -6.89 25.47
N PHE A 163 -8.73 -5.86 26.03
CA PHE A 163 -7.52 -6.08 26.84
C PHE A 163 -7.80 -7.01 28.02
N ALA A 164 -8.88 -6.72 28.77
CA ALA A 164 -9.29 -7.47 29.96
C ALA A 164 -9.79 -8.90 29.67
N SER A 165 -10.17 -9.20 28.42
CA SER A 165 -10.72 -10.52 28.05
C SER A 165 -9.70 -11.67 28.12
N GLN A 166 -8.41 -11.36 28.21
CA GLN A 166 -7.33 -12.35 28.25
C GLN A 166 -6.29 -11.97 29.31
N ALA A 167 -5.65 -12.98 29.90
CA ALA A 167 -4.48 -12.75 30.75
C ALA A 167 -3.34 -12.18 29.89
N ARG A 168 -2.68 -11.12 30.39
CA ARG A 168 -1.60 -10.42 29.67
C ARG A 168 -0.28 -10.56 30.41
N SER A 169 0.79 -10.74 29.66
CA SER A 169 2.18 -10.71 30.14
C SER A 169 2.88 -9.44 29.68
N TYR A 170 3.90 -9.00 30.41
CA TYR A 170 4.80 -7.93 29.97
C TYR A 170 5.41 -8.18 28.58
N ARG A 171 5.52 -9.46 28.17
CA ARG A 171 6.03 -9.89 26.85
C ARG A 171 5.07 -9.59 25.70
N ASP A 172 3.78 -9.48 25.99
CA ASP A 172 2.77 -9.17 24.98
C ASP A 172 2.75 -7.66 24.67
N LEU A 173 3.30 -6.83 25.56
CA LEU A 173 3.28 -5.37 25.46
C LEU A 173 4.46 -4.85 24.63
N PRO A 174 4.23 -3.91 23.69
CA PRO A 174 3.00 -3.13 23.54
C PRO A 174 1.94 -3.78 22.65
N ILE A 175 0.68 -3.79 23.12
CA ILE A 175 -0.49 -4.22 22.36
C ILE A 175 -1.12 -2.98 21.72
N ARG A 176 -1.38 -3.03 20.40
CA ARG A 176 -1.92 -1.89 19.64
C ARG A 176 -3.19 -2.29 18.90
N TYR A 177 -4.32 -1.71 19.29
CA TYR A 177 -5.58 -1.89 18.57
C TYR A 177 -5.89 -0.68 17.71
N ALA A 178 -6.45 -0.91 16.52
CA ALA A 178 -6.99 0.12 15.65
C ALA A 178 -8.47 -0.14 15.35
N ASP A 179 -9.29 0.91 15.22
CA ASP A 179 -10.73 0.78 15.05
C ASP A 179 -11.30 1.96 14.26
N PHE A 180 -11.94 1.66 13.12
CA PHE A 180 -12.60 2.64 12.24
C PHE A 180 -14.12 2.71 12.45
N SER A 181 -14.63 2.18 13.57
CA SER A 181 -16.05 2.18 13.86
C SER A 181 -16.68 3.58 13.81
N PRO A 182 -17.95 3.70 13.40
CA PRO A 182 -18.68 4.95 13.45
C PRO A 182 -18.88 5.41 14.91
N LEU A 183 -18.51 6.65 15.18
CA LEU A 183 -18.71 7.35 16.45
C LEU A 183 -19.83 8.36 16.32
N HIS A 184 -20.54 8.58 17.43
CA HIS A 184 -21.65 9.53 17.48
C HIS A 184 -21.51 10.47 18.66
N ARG A 185 -21.58 11.78 18.40
CA ARG A 185 -21.60 12.84 19.41
C ARG A 185 -22.76 13.79 19.12
N ASN A 186 -23.50 14.16 20.15
CA ASN A 186 -24.67 15.03 20.05
C ASN A 186 -24.28 16.51 20.02
N GLU A 187 -23.45 16.87 19.04
CA GLU A 187 -22.97 18.22 18.84
C GLU A 187 -24.13 19.22 18.71
N ILE A 188 -23.96 20.41 19.30
CA ILE A 188 -24.93 21.51 19.23
C ILE A 188 -25.16 21.86 17.76
N SER A 189 -26.43 21.95 17.33
CA SER A 189 -26.79 22.10 15.92
C SER A 189 -26.14 23.31 15.24
N GLY A 190 -25.93 24.42 15.97
CA GLY A 190 -25.27 25.63 15.46
C GLY A 190 -23.76 25.51 15.25
N ALA A 191 -23.12 24.48 15.81
CA ALA A 191 -21.68 24.23 15.66
C ALA A 191 -21.36 23.30 14.47
N LEU A 192 -22.37 22.64 13.89
CA LEU A 192 -22.18 21.74 12.74
C LEU A 192 -21.71 22.52 11.52
N SER A 193 -20.69 22.01 10.83
CA SER A 193 -20.12 22.69 9.66
C SER A 193 -19.56 21.69 8.66
N GLY A 194 -20.33 21.45 7.59
CA GLY A 194 -19.98 20.58 6.47
C GLY A 194 -19.47 19.22 6.96
N LEU A 195 -18.19 18.91 6.68
CA LEU A 195 -17.51 17.70 7.14
C LEU A 195 -16.55 17.93 8.34
N THR A 196 -16.26 19.18 8.68
CA THR A 196 -15.30 19.53 9.76
C THR A 196 -15.83 19.24 11.16
N ARG A 197 -17.15 19.39 11.36
CA ARG A 197 -17.84 19.12 12.62
C ARG A 197 -19.22 18.51 12.33
N VAL A 198 -19.36 17.25 12.70
CA VAL A 198 -20.49 16.37 12.37
C VAL A 198 -20.87 15.56 13.61
N ARG A 199 -22.10 15.04 13.65
CA ARG A 199 -22.61 14.20 14.73
C ARG A 199 -22.23 12.74 14.58
N ARG A 200 -22.08 12.26 13.34
CA ARG A 200 -21.57 10.93 13.01
C ARG A 200 -20.27 11.07 12.23
N PHE A 201 -19.22 10.40 12.70
CA PHE A 201 -17.90 10.41 12.06
C PHE A 201 -17.15 9.10 12.29
N HIS A 202 -16.07 8.89 11.55
CA HIS A 202 -15.18 7.75 11.70
C HIS A 202 -13.79 8.27 12.04
N GLN A 203 -13.24 7.81 13.16
CA GLN A 203 -11.89 8.17 13.59
C GLN A 203 -10.93 7.04 13.21
N ASP A 204 -9.69 7.36 12.83
CA ASP A 204 -8.62 6.36 12.68
C ASP A 204 -8.07 5.96 14.06
N ASP A 205 -8.98 5.55 14.93
CA ASP A 205 -8.77 5.47 16.36
C ASP A 205 -7.81 4.34 16.69
N GLY A 206 -6.87 4.61 17.58
CA GLY A 206 -5.91 3.60 18.01
C GLY A 206 -5.61 3.70 19.50
N HIS A 207 -5.45 2.54 20.13
CA HIS A 207 -5.16 2.41 21.54
C HIS A 207 -3.94 1.52 21.73
N ILE A 208 -2.91 2.06 22.37
CA ILE A 208 -1.67 1.34 22.69
C ILE A 208 -1.65 1.09 24.19
N PHE A 209 -1.69 -0.19 24.57
CA PHE A 209 -1.40 -0.62 25.92
C PHE A 209 0.09 -0.92 26.01
N CYS A 210 0.81 -0.20 26.85
CA CYS A 210 2.26 -0.34 26.97
C CYS A 210 2.74 -0.27 28.41
N ARG A 211 4.00 -0.64 28.61
CA ARG A 211 4.71 -0.54 29.89
C ARG A 211 5.18 0.92 30.09
N PRO A 212 5.32 1.43 31.32
CA PRO A 212 5.74 2.82 31.53
C PRO A 212 7.09 3.16 30.85
N SER A 213 8.01 2.19 30.80
CA SER A 213 9.31 2.32 30.10
C SER A 213 9.20 2.43 28.56
N GLN A 214 8.06 2.06 27.97
CA GLN A 214 7.83 2.05 26.52
C GLN A 214 7.14 3.33 26.00
N ILE A 215 6.67 4.22 26.89
CA ILE A 215 5.86 5.40 26.52
C ILE A 215 6.55 6.27 25.46
N GLU A 216 7.81 6.63 25.69
CA GLU A 216 8.55 7.55 24.81
C GLU A 216 8.75 6.99 23.40
N ASP A 217 9.06 5.69 23.31
CA ASP A 217 9.22 5.00 22.02
C ASP A 217 7.90 4.89 21.25
N GLU A 218 6.78 4.65 21.94
CA GLU A 218 5.46 4.54 21.30
C GLU A 218 4.94 5.92 20.82
N ILE A 219 5.21 6.99 21.59
CA ILE A 219 4.92 8.36 21.15
C ILE A 219 5.76 8.71 19.92
N ARG A 220 7.08 8.42 19.95
CA ARG A 220 7.98 8.67 18.82
C ARG A 220 7.52 7.97 17.54
N LYS A 221 7.19 6.67 17.61
CA LYS A 221 6.64 5.92 16.47
C LYS A 221 5.33 6.54 15.96
N THR A 222 4.47 7.02 16.85
CA THR A 222 3.21 7.67 16.48
C THR A 222 3.45 9.00 15.79
N LEU A 223 4.41 9.81 16.24
CA LEU A 223 4.83 11.04 15.57
C LEU A 223 5.44 10.76 14.19
N ASP A 224 6.24 9.69 14.06
CA ASP A 224 6.77 9.24 12.77
C ASP A 224 5.65 8.83 11.79
N PHE A 225 4.61 8.17 12.31
CA PHE A 225 3.41 7.81 11.54
C PHE A 225 2.66 9.05 11.04
N VAL A 226 2.42 10.03 11.92
CA VAL A 226 1.81 11.31 11.52
C VAL A 226 2.63 11.99 10.43
N ARG A 227 3.95 12.10 10.62
CA ARG A 227 4.86 12.75 9.66
C ARG A 227 4.80 12.08 8.28
N LEU A 228 4.83 10.74 8.24
CA LEU A 228 4.71 9.98 7.00
C LEU A 228 3.40 10.28 6.28
N THR A 229 2.28 10.17 6.99
CA THR A 229 0.95 10.36 6.43
C THR A 229 0.78 11.78 5.89
N TYR A 230 1.19 12.80 6.65
CA TYR A 230 0.99 14.20 6.28
C TYR A 230 1.87 14.56 5.08
N ARG A 231 3.08 14.00 5.00
CA ARG A 231 3.94 14.12 3.82
C ARG A 231 3.30 13.50 2.57
N VAL A 232 2.75 12.29 2.66
CA VAL A 232 2.06 11.64 1.52
C VAL A 232 0.85 12.45 1.08
N PHE A 233 0.14 13.07 2.03
CA PHE A 233 -1.07 13.84 1.77
C PHE A 233 -0.77 15.27 1.30
N GLY A 234 0.50 15.69 1.27
CA GLY A 234 0.89 17.06 0.93
C GLY A 234 0.54 18.10 2.00
N LEU A 235 0.20 17.66 3.21
CA LEU A 235 -0.20 18.53 4.32
C LEU A 235 1.02 19.01 5.10
N GLY A 236 1.18 20.33 5.23
CA GLY A 236 2.22 20.96 6.03
C GLY A 236 2.50 22.40 5.60
N PRO A 237 3.18 23.20 6.45
CA PRO A 237 3.70 22.86 7.77
C PRO A 237 2.60 22.71 8.84
N TYR A 238 2.84 21.88 9.86
CA TYR A 238 1.97 21.73 11.04
C TYR A 238 2.74 22.05 12.33
N ARG A 239 2.02 22.42 13.39
CA ARG A 239 2.57 22.72 14.72
C ARG A 239 2.22 21.61 15.70
N LEU A 240 3.18 21.22 16.53
CA LEU A 240 2.94 20.33 17.66
C LEU A 240 2.64 21.16 18.92
N THR A 241 1.61 20.78 19.65
CA THR A 241 1.17 21.49 20.85
C THR A 241 1.00 20.52 22.01
N LEU A 242 1.65 20.77 23.14
CA LEU A 242 1.43 20.01 24.38
C LEU A 242 0.31 20.67 25.18
N SER A 243 -0.83 20.01 25.26
CA SER A 243 -1.99 20.45 26.02
C SER A 243 -1.97 19.82 27.41
N THR A 244 -1.81 20.67 28.44
CA THR A 244 -1.57 20.27 29.85
C THR A 244 -2.86 20.18 30.66
N ARG A 245 -2.76 19.75 31.92
CA ARG A 245 -3.89 19.49 32.82
C ARG A 245 -4.93 20.62 32.86
N PRO A 246 -6.22 20.33 32.58
CA PRO A 246 -7.32 21.30 32.70
C PRO A 246 -7.70 21.57 34.17
N GLU A 247 -8.57 22.55 34.41
CA GLU A 247 -9.12 22.83 35.75
C GLU A 247 -9.93 21.64 36.30
N GLN A 248 -10.70 20.98 35.43
CA GLN A 248 -11.48 19.78 35.75
C GLN A 248 -10.77 18.53 35.23
N TYR A 249 -10.13 17.79 36.13
CA TYR A 249 -9.37 16.59 35.79
C TYR A 249 -9.66 15.43 36.76
N MET A 250 -9.35 14.21 36.32
CA MET A 250 -9.42 13.00 37.14
C MET A 250 -8.03 12.45 37.47
N GLY A 251 -7.91 11.77 38.61
CA GLY A 251 -6.69 11.10 39.03
C GLY A 251 -5.82 11.88 40.01
N ALA A 252 -4.69 11.28 40.39
CA ALA A 252 -3.72 11.89 41.30
C ALA A 252 -2.84 12.90 40.58
N LEU A 253 -2.33 13.91 41.30
CA LEU A 253 -1.49 14.96 40.73
C LEU A 253 -0.18 14.39 40.17
N GLU A 254 0.37 13.39 40.85
CA GLU A 254 1.61 12.72 40.51
C GLU A 254 1.51 11.98 39.18
N ASP A 255 0.36 11.33 38.89
CA ASP A 255 0.12 10.66 37.59
C ASP A 255 0.17 11.70 36.45
N TRP A 256 -0.41 12.88 36.68
CA TRP A 256 -0.45 13.97 35.72
C TRP A 256 0.95 14.55 35.44
N GLU A 257 1.71 14.82 36.49
CA GLU A 257 3.09 15.29 36.36
C GLU A 257 3.95 14.27 35.63
N GLN A 258 3.77 12.97 35.92
CA GLN A 258 4.47 11.90 35.20
C GLN A 258 4.09 11.89 33.71
N ALA A 259 2.80 12.00 33.40
CA ALA A 259 2.28 11.99 32.04
C ALA A 259 2.79 13.20 31.22
N GLU A 260 2.71 14.41 31.78
CA GLU A 260 3.16 15.63 31.13
C GLU A 260 4.67 15.62 30.88
N ASN A 261 5.45 15.15 31.86
CA ASN A 261 6.90 15.02 31.71
C ASN A 261 7.28 13.97 30.65
N ALA A 262 6.54 12.86 30.55
CA ALA A 262 6.77 11.86 29.51
C ALA A 262 6.49 12.41 28.11
N LEU A 263 5.38 13.12 27.91
CA LEU A 263 5.07 13.77 26.62
C LEU A 263 6.10 14.86 26.27
N ARG A 264 6.54 15.66 27.25
CA ARG A 264 7.57 16.68 27.06
C ARG A 264 8.89 16.07 26.58
N ARG A 265 9.38 15.02 27.26
CA ARG A 265 10.61 14.32 26.85
C ARG A 265 10.48 13.73 25.45
N ALA A 266 9.34 13.12 25.12
CA ALA A 266 9.10 12.57 23.79
C ALA A 266 9.07 13.66 22.70
N LEU A 267 8.48 14.83 22.98
CA LEU A 267 8.49 15.98 22.08
C LEU A 267 9.90 16.54 21.89
N ASP A 268 10.66 16.73 22.97
CA ASP A 268 12.04 17.22 22.91
C ASP A 268 12.95 16.26 22.13
N ALA A 269 12.83 14.96 22.36
CA ALA A 269 13.57 13.92 21.65
C ALA A 269 13.20 13.83 20.15
N SER A 270 12.00 14.32 19.76
CA SER A 270 11.57 14.32 18.36
C SER A 270 12.32 15.35 17.50
N GLY A 271 12.96 16.35 18.12
CA GLY A 271 13.66 17.44 17.43
C GLY A 271 12.74 18.42 16.68
N GLN A 272 11.42 18.29 16.81
CA GLN A 272 10.44 19.17 16.18
C GLN A 272 10.09 20.35 17.09
N ALA A 273 9.85 21.52 16.51
CA ALA A 273 9.38 22.67 17.27
C ALA A 273 7.97 22.42 17.80
N TRP A 274 7.76 22.66 19.09
CA TRP A 274 6.48 22.47 19.76
C TRP A 274 6.21 23.61 20.75
N THR A 275 4.94 23.79 21.10
CA THR A 275 4.47 24.85 22.01
C THR A 275 3.56 24.28 23.10
N VAL A 276 3.41 24.97 24.24
CA VAL A 276 2.48 24.57 25.30
C VAL A 276 1.12 25.25 25.08
N ASN A 277 0.03 24.53 25.35
CA ASN A 277 -1.33 25.05 25.45
C ASN A 277 -1.87 24.71 26.85
N GLU A 278 -1.86 25.69 27.75
CA GLU A 278 -2.17 25.46 29.16
C GLU A 278 -3.65 25.17 29.36
N GLY A 279 -3.96 24.09 30.09
CA GLY A 279 -5.33 23.79 30.53
C GLY A 279 -6.25 23.14 29.49
N ASP A 280 -5.74 22.77 28.31
CA ASP A 280 -6.56 22.20 27.22
C ASP A 280 -6.43 20.68 27.09
N GLY A 281 -5.81 20.00 28.07
CA GLY A 281 -5.72 18.54 28.15
C GLY A 281 -7.08 17.86 28.26
N ALA A 282 -7.14 16.57 27.96
CA ALA A 282 -8.36 15.79 28.19
C ALA A 282 -8.57 15.59 29.70
N PHE A 283 -9.81 15.38 30.16
CA PHE A 283 -10.11 15.19 31.58
C PHE A 283 -9.37 13.98 32.24
N TYR A 284 -8.88 13.04 31.43
CA TYR A 284 -8.14 11.85 31.87
C TYR A 284 -6.62 11.90 31.65
N GLY A 285 -6.09 12.92 30.95
CA GLY A 285 -4.65 13.02 30.70
C GLY A 285 -4.22 14.11 29.72
N PRO A 286 -2.91 14.42 29.69
CA PRO A 286 -2.35 15.40 28.77
C PRO A 286 -2.27 14.83 27.35
N LYS A 287 -2.20 15.73 26.35
CA LYS A 287 -2.17 15.32 24.93
C LYS A 287 -1.21 16.17 24.09
N ILE A 288 -0.69 15.56 23.03
CA ILE A 288 -0.01 16.23 21.94
C ILE A 288 -1.03 16.45 20.83
N ASP A 289 -1.28 17.70 20.50
CA ASP A 289 -2.17 18.11 19.41
C ASP A 289 -1.37 18.54 18.19
N ILE A 290 -1.77 18.01 17.04
CA ILE A 290 -1.19 18.36 15.76
C ILE A 290 -2.13 19.36 15.11
N VAL A 291 -1.64 20.58 14.92
CA VAL A 291 -2.42 21.71 14.45
C VAL A 291 -2.01 22.05 13.02
N LEU A 292 -2.95 21.92 12.09
CA LEU A 292 -2.82 22.34 10.70
C LEU A 292 -3.43 23.73 10.51
N LYS A 293 -2.84 24.52 9.63
CA LYS A 293 -3.46 25.76 9.12
C LYS A 293 -4.05 25.49 7.76
N ASP A 294 -5.32 25.86 7.57
CA ASP A 294 -5.93 25.84 6.25
C ASP A 294 -5.47 27.03 5.38
N SER A 295 -5.97 27.11 4.14
CA SER A 295 -5.64 28.17 3.19
C SER A 295 -6.08 29.57 3.63
N ASP A 296 -7.02 29.64 4.59
CA ASP A 296 -7.52 30.89 5.18
C ASP A 296 -6.82 31.24 6.50
N GLY A 297 -5.86 30.42 6.91
CA GLY A 297 -5.06 30.61 8.13
C GLY A 297 -5.77 30.15 9.41
N LYS A 298 -6.94 29.52 9.31
CA LYS A 298 -7.63 28.94 10.47
C LYS A 298 -6.93 27.65 10.90
N GLU A 299 -6.76 27.54 12.21
CA GLU A 299 -6.12 26.38 12.84
C GLU A 299 -7.14 25.26 13.08
N HIS A 300 -6.77 24.04 12.67
CA HIS A 300 -7.55 22.83 12.85
C HIS A 300 -6.71 21.78 13.56
N GLN A 301 -7.23 21.27 14.68
CA GLN A 301 -6.69 20.09 15.34
C GLN A 301 -7.13 18.84 14.56
N THR A 302 -6.15 18.07 14.11
CA THR A 302 -6.36 16.85 13.31
C THR A 302 -5.89 15.61 14.05
N ALA A 303 -4.59 15.33 14.06
CA ALA A 303 -4.02 14.24 14.85
C ALA A 303 -3.95 14.62 16.33
N THR A 304 -3.98 13.59 17.17
CA THR A 304 -3.78 13.73 18.62
C THR A 304 -3.12 12.48 19.18
N ILE A 305 -2.31 12.64 20.22
CA ILE A 305 -1.70 11.57 21.02
C ILE A 305 -1.98 11.90 22.48
N GLN A 306 -2.73 11.07 23.19
CA GLN A 306 -3.20 11.36 24.54
C GLN A 306 -2.74 10.25 25.48
N LEU A 307 -2.19 10.62 26.62
CA LEU A 307 -1.60 9.69 27.57
C LEU A 307 -2.53 9.50 28.77
N ASP A 308 -3.09 8.30 28.93
CA ASP A 308 -4.14 7.99 29.91
C ASP A 308 -3.67 6.95 30.93
N PHE A 309 -3.68 7.37 32.20
CA PHE A 309 -3.41 6.53 33.37
C PHE A 309 -4.69 6.14 34.13
N GLN A 310 -5.85 6.72 33.78
CA GLN A 310 -7.10 6.62 34.50
C GLN A 310 -7.98 5.47 34.00
N LEU A 311 -8.19 5.31 32.69
CA LEU A 311 -9.04 4.20 32.20
C LEU A 311 -8.48 2.82 32.59
N PRO A 312 -7.16 2.54 32.51
CA PRO A 312 -6.62 1.28 33.02
C PRO A 312 -6.97 1.02 34.49
N LYS A 313 -6.96 2.05 35.34
CA LYS A 313 -7.34 1.94 36.77
C LYS A 313 -8.83 1.62 36.91
N ARG A 314 -9.72 2.32 36.21
CA ARG A 314 -11.17 2.11 36.29
C ARG A 314 -11.62 0.75 35.77
N PHE A 315 -10.89 0.20 34.79
CA PHE A 315 -11.16 -1.12 34.25
C PHE A 315 -10.45 -2.26 35.00
N GLY A 316 -9.53 -1.94 35.93
CA GLY A 316 -8.73 -2.95 36.62
C GLY A 316 -7.81 -3.71 35.67
N LEU A 317 -7.26 -3.02 34.66
CA LEU A 317 -6.39 -3.64 33.67
C LEU A 317 -5.02 -3.91 34.27
N GLU A 318 -4.54 -5.14 34.11
CA GLU A 318 -3.27 -5.57 34.68
C GLU A 318 -2.56 -6.55 33.73
N TYR A 319 -1.23 -6.59 33.84
CA TYR A 319 -0.38 -7.58 33.18
C TYR A 319 0.63 -8.16 34.18
N ALA A 320 1.01 -9.42 33.97
CA ALA A 320 2.00 -10.11 34.80
C ALA A 320 3.42 -9.73 34.39
N THR A 321 4.27 -9.41 35.38
CA THR A 321 5.66 -8.99 35.18
C THR A 321 6.56 -9.41 36.34
N PRO A 322 7.86 -9.68 36.09
CA PRO A 322 8.86 -9.71 37.16
C PRO A 322 9.13 -8.29 37.69
N ALA A 323 9.68 -8.19 38.90
CA ALA A 323 10.07 -6.93 39.55
C ALA A 323 8.98 -5.83 39.50
N PRO A 324 7.75 -6.10 40.00
CA PRO A 324 6.60 -5.24 39.79
C PRO A 324 6.77 -3.79 40.28
N GLU A 325 7.53 -3.56 41.35
CA GLU A 325 7.81 -2.20 41.85
C GLU A 325 8.76 -1.40 40.94
N VAL A 326 9.73 -2.07 40.30
CA VAL A 326 10.63 -1.44 39.34
C VAL A 326 9.88 -1.13 38.05
N GLU A 327 9.07 -2.09 37.58
CA GLU A 327 8.25 -1.93 36.37
C GLU A 327 7.24 -0.78 36.53
N ARG A 328 6.63 -0.61 37.71
CA ARG A 328 5.74 0.52 38.03
C ARG A 328 6.41 1.89 37.85
N ARG A 329 7.69 2.00 38.18
CA ARG A 329 8.48 3.24 37.99
C ARG A 329 8.92 3.47 36.54
N GLY A 330 8.75 2.48 35.67
CA GLY A 330 9.26 2.53 34.29
C GLY A 330 10.77 2.35 34.20
N GLU A 331 11.38 1.76 35.23
CA GLU A 331 12.81 1.46 35.27
C GLU A 331 13.06 0.02 34.82
N THR A 332 14.31 -0.29 34.46
CA THR A 332 14.73 -1.66 34.16
C THR A 332 15.75 -2.12 35.19
N THR A 333 15.62 -3.36 35.66
CA THR A 333 16.59 -3.97 36.59
C THR A 333 17.16 -5.28 36.03
N THR A 334 18.41 -5.57 36.39
CA THR A 334 19.08 -6.85 36.14
C THR A 334 19.33 -7.63 37.42
N ASP A 335 18.85 -7.14 38.56
CA ASP A 335 19.03 -7.78 39.87
C ASP A 335 18.22 -9.09 39.94
N PRO A 336 18.88 -10.25 40.11
CA PRO A 336 18.20 -11.55 40.18
C PRO A 336 17.18 -11.65 41.33
N GLU A 337 17.38 -10.97 42.46
CA GLU A 337 16.47 -11.04 43.60
C GLU A 337 15.15 -10.32 43.30
N LEU A 338 15.22 -9.13 42.70
CA LEU A 338 14.05 -8.37 42.26
C LEU A 338 13.32 -9.06 41.10
N LEU A 339 14.07 -9.69 40.18
CA LEU A 339 13.49 -10.40 39.04
C LEU A 339 12.81 -11.73 39.43
N ALA A 340 13.10 -12.28 40.61
CA ALA A 340 12.43 -13.48 41.11
C ALA A 340 11.01 -13.19 41.62
N GLU A 341 10.70 -11.94 41.99
CA GLU A 341 9.37 -11.52 42.39
C GLU A 341 8.48 -11.29 41.17
N PHE A 342 7.35 -12.01 41.10
CA PHE A 342 6.34 -11.83 40.06
C PHE A 342 5.09 -11.17 40.65
N GLY A 343 4.56 -10.18 39.94
CA GLY A 343 3.35 -9.49 40.35
C GLY A 343 2.58 -8.93 39.17
N LEU A 344 1.49 -8.23 39.50
CA LEU A 344 0.62 -7.55 38.55
C LEU A 344 0.94 -6.05 38.55
N VAL A 345 1.02 -5.49 37.34
CA VAL A 345 1.24 -4.06 37.10
C VAL A 345 0.19 -3.58 36.10
N ARG A 346 -0.24 -2.32 36.24
CA ARG A 346 -1.23 -1.72 35.33
C ARG A 346 -0.53 -1.19 34.07
N PRO A 347 -1.08 -1.42 32.87
CA PRO A 347 -0.55 -0.83 31.66
C PRO A 347 -0.86 0.67 31.61
N VAL A 348 -0.09 1.39 30.80
CA VAL A 348 -0.38 2.75 30.39
C VAL A 348 -1.11 2.70 29.06
N LEU A 349 -2.15 3.52 28.90
CA LEU A 349 -2.96 3.59 27.69
C LEU A 349 -2.60 4.87 26.91
N ILE A 350 -2.26 4.71 25.63
CA ILE A 350 -2.06 5.84 24.71
C ILE A 350 -3.20 5.83 23.70
N HIS A 351 -4.00 6.89 23.68
CA HIS A 351 -4.98 7.15 22.64
C HIS A 351 -4.33 7.90 21.50
N ARG A 352 -4.66 7.54 20.27
CA ARG A 352 -4.07 8.21 19.11
C ARG A 352 -5.00 8.26 17.91
N ALA A 353 -4.86 9.30 17.11
CA ALA A 353 -5.45 9.45 15.78
C ALA A 353 -4.46 10.18 14.86
N VAL A 354 -4.30 9.76 13.61
CA VAL A 354 -3.42 10.40 12.58
C VAL A 354 -4.28 11.38 11.79
N LEU A 355 -5.44 10.92 11.35
CA LEU A 355 -6.36 11.73 10.56
C LEU A 355 -7.20 12.61 11.49
N GLY A 356 -7.45 12.13 12.70
CA GLY A 356 -8.57 12.59 13.50
C GLY A 356 -9.81 11.89 12.97
N SER A 357 -10.85 12.64 12.59
CA SER A 357 -11.92 12.04 11.79
C SER A 357 -11.58 12.05 10.30
N VAL A 358 -11.92 10.95 9.62
CA VAL A 358 -11.78 10.83 8.16
C VAL A 358 -12.56 11.97 7.47
N GLU A 359 -13.75 12.29 7.96
CA GLU A 359 -14.59 13.38 7.46
C GLU A 359 -13.89 14.75 7.54
N ARG A 360 -13.32 15.09 8.70
CA ARG A 360 -12.63 16.38 8.87
C ARG A 360 -11.41 16.44 7.98
N LEU A 361 -10.63 15.36 7.90
CA LEU A 361 -9.46 15.35 7.03
C LEU A 361 -9.86 15.45 5.55
N MET A 362 -10.92 14.77 5.13
CA MET A 362 -11.48 14.94 3.78
C MET A 362 -11.85 16.41 3.51
N ALA A 363 -12.48 17.11 4.46
CA ALA A 363 -12.77 18.53 4.33
C ALA A 363 -11.51 19.35 4.03
N LEU A 364 -10.47 19.15 4.83
CA LEU A 364 -9.18 19.83 4.70
C LEU A 364 -8.49 19.49 3.37
N LEU A 365 -8.58 18.24 2.90
CA LEU A 365 -8.00 17.84 1.62
C LEU A 365 -8.78 18.43 0.43
N ILE A 366 -10.12 18.52 0.50
CA ILE A 366 -10.93 19.19 -0.54
C ILE A 366 -10.45 20.64 -0.71
N GLU A 367 -10.25 21.35 0.41
CA GLU A 367 -9.82 22.74 0.42
C GLU A 367 -8.35 22.89 -0.01
N HIS A 368 -7.46 22.07 0.55
CA HIS A 368 -6.03 22.06 0.24
C HIS A 368 -5.76 21.85 -1.26
N TYR A 369 -6.45 20.88 -1.87
CA TYR A 369 -6.32 20.59 -3.30
C TYR A 369 -7.21 21.48 -4.17
N ASN A 370 -8.07 22.32 -3.58
CA ASN A 370 -9.10 23.08 -4.29
C ASN A 370 -9.90 22.18 -5.26
N GLY A 371 -10.26 20.98 -4.79
CA GLY A 371 -10.92 19.94 -5.58
C GLY A 371 -10.08 19.27 -6.68
N LYS A 372 -8.78 19.56 -6.79
CA LYS A 372 -7.86 18.95 -7.77
C LYS A 372 -6.99 17.88 -7.13
N TRP A 373 -7.54 16.69 -7.00
CA TRP A 373 -6.95 15.57 -6.29
C TRP A 373 -5.66 15.04 -6.93
N PRO A 374 -4.70 14.55 -6.12
CA PRO A 374 -3.62 13.70 -6.63
C PRO A 374 -4.21 12.39 -7.18
N PHE A 375 -3.53 11.76 -8.14
CA PHE A 375 -4.04 10.60 -8.89
C PHE A 375 -4.56 9.47 -7.98
N TRP A 376 -3.77 9.10 -6.96
CA TRP A 376 -4.11 8.01 -6.04
C TRP A 376 -5.38 8.26 -5.21
N LEU A 377 -5.78 9.53 -5.02
CA LEU A 377 -6.94 9.93 -4.21
C LEU A 377 -8.11 10.41 -5.06
N ASN A 378 -7.90 10.67 -6.35
CA ASN A 378 -8.92 11.24 -7.23
C ASN A 378 -10.07 10.24 -7.43
N PRO A 379 -11.33 10.57 -7.08
CA PRO A 379 -12.47 9.67 -7.30
C PRO A 379 -12.84 9.48 -8.78
N ARG A 380 -12.15 10.19 -9.68
CA ARG A 380 -12.28 10.16 -11.14
C ARG A 380 -10.88 10.01 -11.75
N GLN A 381 -10.25 8.84 -11.57
CA GLN A 381 -8.85 8.65 -12.00
C GLN A 381 -8.71 8.68 -13.52
N ALA A 382 -9.50 7.89 -14.24
CA ALA A 382 -9.46 7.86 -15.70
C ALA A 382 -10.86 7.83 -16.31
N ILE A 383 -10.98 8.38 -17.53
CA ILE A 383 -12.16 8.21 -18.38
C ILE A 383 -11.73 7.84 -19.79
N ILE A 384 -12.43 6.85 -20.37
CA ILE A 384 -12.22 6.42 -21.76
C ILE A 384 -13.34 7.01 -22.63
N LEU A 385 -12.93 7.76 -23.65
CA LEU A 385 -13.80 8.46 -24.59
C LEU A 385 -13.66 7.87 -25.99
N THR A 386 -14.77 7.46 -26.61
CA THR A 386 -14.76 7.04 -28.01
C THR A 386 -14.88 8.24 -28.95
N LEU A 387 -14.11 8.23 -30.05
CA LEU A 387 -14.18 9.24 -31.10
C LEU A 387 -15.50 9.15 -31.90
N ASN A 388 -16.00 7.93 -32.09
CA ASN A 388 -17.27 7.60 -32.73
C ASN A 388 -17.89 6.36 -32.07
N ASP A 389 -19.10 6.00 -32.49
CA ASP A 389 -19.89 4.87 -32.00
C ASP A 389 -19.74 3.60 -32.84
N SER A 390 -18.70 3.54 -33.69
CA SER A 390 -18.44 2.31 -34.47
C SER A 390 -18.08 1.15 -33.55
N GLU A 391 -18.63 -0.02 -33.85
CA GLU A 391 -18.47 -1.23 -33.03
C GLU A 391 -17.00 -1.59 -32.75
N PRO A 392 -16.05 -1.50 -33.70
CA PRO A 392 -14.63 -1.77 -33.41
C PRO A 392 -14.04 -0.81 -32.37
N VAL A 393 -14.40 0.48 -32.42
CA VAL A 393 -13.91 1.50 -31.50
C VAL A 393 -14.49 1.30 -30.11
N VAL A 394 -15.80 1.06 -30.00
CA VAL A 394 -16.47 0.83 -28.72
C VAL A 394 -15.96 -0.46 -28.06
N ASN A 395 -15.75 -1.53 -28.83
CA ASN A 395 -15.23 -2.79 -28.32
C ASN A 395 -13.78 -2.65 -27.81
N TRP A 396 -12.91 -1.95 -28.56
CA TRP A 396 -11.54 -1.70 -28.12
C TRP A 396 -11.48 -0.83 -26.85
N ALA A 397 -12.36 0.17 -26.76
CA ALA A 397 -12.46 1.03 -25.59
C ALA A 397 -12.98 0.27 -24.36
N ARG A 398 -13.94 -0.67 -24.52
CA ARG A 398 -14.39 -1.58 -23.45
C ARG A 398 -13.28 -2.54 -23.02
N HIS A 399 -12.56 -3.13 -23.98
CA HIS A 399 -11.41 -3.98 -23.70
C HIS A 399 -10.35 -3.22 -22.88
N THR A 400 -10.02 -1.98 -23.28
CA THR A 400 -9.09 -1.12 -22.53
C THR A 400 -9.58 -0.93 -21.09
N ARG A 401 -10.85 -0.58 -20.89
CA ARG A 401 -11.43 -0.45 -19.53
C ARG A 401 -11.23 -1.73 -18.72
N ASP A 402 -11.55 -2.88 -19.31
CA ASP A 402 -11.49 -4.17 -18.62
C ASP A 402 -10.04 -4.56 -18.29
N VAL A 403 -9.06 -4.23 -19.13
CA VAL A 403 -7.63 -4.38 -18.82
C VAL A 403 -7.23 -3.50 -17.64
N LEU A 404 -7.60 -2.21 -17.65
CA LEU A 404 -7.27 -1.27 -16.58
C LEU A 404 -7.90 -1.70 -15.25
N LEU A 405 -9.15 -2.17 -15.28
CA LEU A 405 -9.85 -2.68 -14.10
C LEU A 405 -9.38 -4.08 -13.67
N GLY A 406 -8.47 -4.72 -14.41
CA GLY A 406 -8.01 -6.09 -14.12
C GLY A 406 -9.07 -7.18 -14.32
N LEU A 407 -10.11 -6.87 -15.10
CA LEU A 407 -11.22 -7.76 -15.47
C LEU A 407 -10.94 -8.56 -16.74
N SER A 408 -9.99 -8.11 -17.56
CA SER A 408 -9.57 -8.85 -18.76
C SER A 408 -8.85 -10.13 -18.35
N THR A 409 -9.50 -11.28 -18.55
CA THR A 409 -8.93 -12.60 -18.34
C THR A 409 -8.67 -13.29 -19.68
N SER A 410 -7.65 -14.14 -19.73
CA SER A 410 -7.31 -14.94 -20.91
C SER A 410 -8.35 -16.05 -21.16
N SER A 411 -9.11 -16.42 -20.14
CA SER A 411 -10.18 -17.43 -20.17
C SER A 411 -11.36 -17.02 -19.28
N PRO A 412 -12.63 -17.33 -19.66
CA PRO A 412 -13.80 -17.12 -18.80
C PRO A 412 -13.72 -17.82 -17.43
N ASP A 413 -12.90 -18.87 -17.33
CA ASP A 413 -12.73 -19.68 -16.11
C ASP A 413 -11.59 -19.19 -15.20
N GLU A 414 -10.80 -18.20 -15.62
CA GLU A 414 -9.76 -17.60 -14.77
C GLU A 414 -10.37 -16.55 -13.84
N PRO A 415 -10.03 -16.55 -12.53
CA PRO A 415 -10.47 -15.49 -11.64
C PRO A 415 -9.82 -14.16 -12.07
N ALA A 416 -10.67 -13.17 -12.36
CA ALA A 416 -10.22 -11.80 -12.57
C ALA A 416 -9.36 -11.35 -11.38
N SER A 417 -8.40 -10.45 -11.63
CA SER A 417 -7.60 -9.81 -10.59
C SER A 417 -7.91 -8.32 -10.59
N PRO A 418 -9.07 -7.91 -10.04
CA PRO A 418 -9.55 -6.55 -10.16
C PRO A 418 -8.56 -5.58 -9.54
N THR A 419 -8.32 -4.46 -10.22
CA THR A 419 -7.60 -3.34 -9.62
C THR A 419 -8.58 -2.49 -8.80
N ASN A 420 -8.04 -1.64 -7.93
CA ASN A 420 -8.83 -0.61 -7.25
C ASN A 420 -8.99 0.67 -8.09
N PHE A 421 -8.63 0.61 -9.38
CA PHE A 421 -8.70 1.79 -10.23
C PHE A 421 -10.15 2.18 -10.55
N VAL A 422 -10.34 3.48 -10.72
CA VAL A 422 -11.62 4.07 -11.09
C VAL A 422 -11.55 4.56 -12.53
N VAL A 423 -12.19 3.80 -13.41
CA VAL A 423 -12.21 4.07 -14.86
C VAL A 423 -13.65 4.22 -15.34
N ASP A 424 -14.01 5.43 -15.74
CA ASP A 424 -15.30 5.73 -16.36
C ASP A 424 -15.24 5.58 -17.89
N PHE A 425 -16.41 5.47 -18.53
CA PHE A 425 -16.53 5.16 -19.95
C PHE A 425 -17.65 5.99 -20.60
N ASP A 426 -17.37 6.65 -21.72
CA ASP A 426 -18.35 7.44 -22.49
C ASP A 426 -18.29 7.10 -24.00
N ASP A 427 -19.22 6.23 -24.41
CA ASP A 427 -19.48 5.82 -25.80
C ASP A 427 -20.59 6.64 -26.49
N SER A 428 -21.06 7.74 -25.89
CA SER A 428 -22.16 8.52 -26.47
C SER A 428 -21.82 9.12 -27.84
N ALA A 429 -22.82 9.35 -28.70
CA ALA A 429 -22.65 9.95 -30.03
C ALA A 429 -22.28 11.46 -30.02
N ARG A 430 -21.87 12.01 -28.88
CA ARG A 430 -21.49 13.42 -28.73
C ARG A 430 -20.11 13.67 -29.34
N GLY A 431 -19.89 14.86 -29.89
CA GLY A 431 -18.58 15.23 -30.44
C GLY A 431 -17.47 15.18 -29.38
N LEU A 432 -16.29 14.67 -29.76
CA LEU A 432 -15.15 14.46 -28.84
C LEU A 432 -14.78 15.70 -28.03
N ALA A 433 -14.81 16.89 -28.65
CA ALA A 433 -14.51 18.15 -27.95
C ALA A 433 -15.46 18.42 -26.77
N ALA A 434 -16.74 18.06 -26.90
CA ALA A 434 -17.71 18.19 -25.82
C ALA A 434 -17.44 17.19 -24.69
N LYS A 435 -17.11 15.93 -25.04
CA LYS A 435 -16.73 14.89 -24.08
C LYS A 435 -15.48 15.26 -23.30
N VAL A 436 -14.42 15.69 -23.99
CA VAL A 436 -13.14 16.12 -23.38
C VAL A 436 -13.36 17.34 -22.48
N ARG A 437 -14.17 18.32 -22.90
CA ARG A 437 -14.51 19.48 -22.06
C ARG A 437 -15.24 19.08 -20.79
N GLU A 438 -16.20 18.16 -20.88
CA GLU A 438 -16.91 17.65 -19.71
C GLU A 438 -15.98 16.87 -18.76
N ALA A 439 -15.15 15.96 -19.29
CA ALA A 439 -14.16 15.23 -18.51
C ALA A 439 -13.16 16.17 -17.81
N THR A 440 -12.65 17.17 -18.54
CA THR A 440 -11.74 18.18 -17.98
C THR A 440 -12.44 18.98 -16.87
N SER A 441 -13.70 19.38 -17.09
CA SER A 441 -14.49 20.11 -16.09
C SER A 441 -14.80 19.28 -14.84
N LYS A 442 -14.93 17.96 -14.98
CA LYS A 442 -15.13 17.01 -13.89
C LYS A 442 -13.83 16.66 -13.15
N GLY A 443 -12.68 17.06 -13.67
CA GLY A 443 -11.37 16.88 -13.03
C GLY A 443 -10.80 15.46 -13.13
N TYR A 444 -11.06 14.74 -14.22
CA TYR A 444 -10.41 13.43 -14.44
C TYR A 444 -8.90 13.58 -14.54
N SER A 445 -8.14 12.71 -13.86
CA SER A 445 -6.67 12.78 -13.91
C SER A 445 -6.13 12.36 -15.29
N LEU A 446 -6.73 11.34 -15.89
CA LEU A 446 -6.40 10.82 -17.21
C LEU A 446 -7.63 10.83 -18.13
N ILE A 447 -7.48 11.39 -19.33
CA ILE A 447 -8.49 11.32 -20.39
C ILE A 447 -7.91 10.46 -21.51
N VAL A 448 -8.48 9.27 -21.69
CA VAL A 448 -8.10 8.30 -22.71
C VAL A 448 -9.04 8.46 -23.89
N VAL A 449 -8.51 8.59 -25.09
CA VAL A 449 -9.29 8.72 -26.33
C VAL A 449 -9.01 7.52 -27.22
N VAL A 450 -10.08 6.95 -27.77
CA VAL A 450 -10.03 5.80 -28.68
C VAL A 450 -10.68 6.17 -30.00
N GLY A 451 -9.90 6.15 -31.09
CA GLY A 451 -10.38 6.31 -32.45
C GLY A 451 -10.02 5.13 -33.36
N PRO A 452 -10.47 5.13 -34.62
CA PRO A 452 -10.23 4.02 -35.56
C PRO A 452 -8.75 3.67 -35.75
N LYS A 453 -7.87 4.68 -35.79
CA LYS A 453 -6.41 4.49 -35.91
C LYS A 453 -5.78 3.84 -34.68
N ASP A 454 -6.38 4.02 -33.50
CA ASP A 454 -5.91 3.44 -32.25
C ASP A 454 -6.22 1.93 -32.24
N VAL A 455 -7.40 1.55 -32.75
CA VAL A 455 -7.81 0.15 -32.93
C VAL A 455 -6.88 -0.59 -33.89
N GLU A 456 -6.58 0.00 -35.05
CA GLU A 456 -5.66 -0.60 -36.04
C GLU A 456 -4.25 -0.85 -35.48
N LYS A 457 -3.83 -0.05 -34.51
CA LYS A 457 -2.50 -0.09 -33.89
C LYS A 457 -2.46 -0.85 -32.57
N GLY A 458 -3.61 -1.25 -32.02
CA GLY A 458 -3.67 -1.88 -30.69
C GLY A 458 -3.23 -0.95 -29.54
N VAL A 459 -3.47 0.36 -29.67
CA VAL A 459 -3.07 1.36 -28.66
C VAL A 459 -4.25 2.22 -28.23
N VAL A 460 -4.04 3.13 -27.29
CA VAL A 460 -4.95 4.20 -26.89
C VAL A 460 -4.20 5.51 -26.74
N SER A 461 -4.85 6.63 -27.08
CA SER A 461 -4.26 7.96 -27.01
C SER A 461 -4.58 8.60 -25.65
N VAL A 462 -3.55 8.96 -24.87
CA VAL A 462 -3.76 9.54 -23.54
C VAL A 462 -3.49 11.04 -23.54
N ASN A 463 -4.44 11.80 -23.03
CA ASN A 463 -4.27 13.21 -22.71
C ASN A 463 -4.23 13.38 -21.19
N ALA A 464 -3.03 13.60 -20.67
CA ALA A 464 -2.79 13.77 -19.24
C ALA A 464 -2.92 15.23 -18.77
N SER A 465 -3.78 16.03 -19.42
CA SER A 465 -3.96 17.47 -19.17
C SER A 465 -4.29 17.86 -17.72
N ALA A 466 -4.62 16.90 -16.85
CA ALA A 466 -4.98 17.12 -15.45
C ALA A 466 -3.90 16.74 -14.41
N LEU A 467 -2.74 16.21 -14.82
CA LEU A 467 -1.60 16.01 -13.89
C LEU A 467 -1.02 17.37 -13.50
N ALA A 468 -1.16 17.78 -12.24
CA ALA A 468 -0.50 18.97 -11.73
C ALA A 468 1.02 18.77 -11.68
N GLY A 469 1.79 19.57 -12.44
CA GLY A 469 3.25 19.63 -12.33
C GLY A 469 4.02 19.66 -13.66
N ALA A 470 5.36 19.71 -13.55
CA ALA A 470 6.31 19.84 -14.66
C ALA A 470 6.19 18.75 -15.76
N ASN A 471 5.57 17.61 -15.45
CA ASN A 471 5.35 16.50 -16.37
C ASN A 471 4.18 16.71 -17.36
N ALA A 472 3.30 17.70 -17.15
CA ALA A 472 2.18 17.99 -18.05
C ALA A 472 2.62 18.44 -19.46
N LYS A 473 3.85 18.97 -19.60
CA LYS A 473 4.40 19.40 -20.89
C LYS A 473 4.96 18.26 -21.75
N LEU A 474 5.33 17.12 -21.16
CA LEU A 474 5.85 15.95 -21.89
C LEU A 474 4.74 15.06 -22.48
N LEU A 475 3.52 15.12 -21.95
CA LEU A 475 2.42 14.19 -22.26
C LEU A 475 1.48 14.66 -23.39
N LYS A 476 1.96 15.53 -24.28
CA LYS A 476 1.21 15.86 -25.51
C LYS A 476 1.21 14.66 -26.45
N GLN A 477 0.14 13.84 -26.35
CA GLN A 477 -0.17 12.69 -27.19
C GLN A 477 0.89 11.58 -27.16
N MET A 478 0.93 10.82 -26.05
CA MET A 478 1.55 9.50 -26.04
C MET A 478 0.48 8.44 -26.28
N SER A 479 0.80 7.47 -27.13
CA SER A 479 -0.02 6.27 -27.36
C SER A 479 0.53 5.14 -26.48
N PHE A 480 -0.36 4.43 -25.79
CA PHE A 480 -0.01 3.30 -24.92
C PHE A 480 -0.81 2.07 -25.33
N THR A 481 -0.27 0.87 -25.13
CA THR A 481 -1.15 -0.31 -25.05
C THR A 481 -1.98 -0.25 -23.76
N PRO A 482 -3.14 -0.94 -23.68
CA PRO A 482 -3.91 -1.02 -22.43
C PRO A 482 -3.09 -1.49 -21.23
N GLU A 483 -2.16 -2.43 -21.43
CA GLU A 483 -1.27 -2.98 -20.40
C GLU A 483 -0.23 -1.97 -19.93
N GLU A 484 0.38 -1.23 -20.86
CA GLU A 484 1.33 -0.16 -20.54
C GLU A 484 0.65 0.96 -19.75
N LEU A 485 -0.57 1.34 -20.16
CA LEU A 485 -1.36 2.35 -19.46
C LEU A 485 -1.72 1.88 -18.04
N ARG A 486 -2.05 0.59 -17.86
CA ARG A 486 -2.26 0.01 -16.53
C ARG A 486 -0.99 0.12 -15.67
N GLY A 487 0.17 -0.24 -16.20
CA GLY A 487 1.45 -0.11 -15.51
C GLY A 487 1.75 1.34 -15.11
N TYR A 488 1.43 2.29 -15.99
CA TYR A 488 1.58 3.72 -15.72
C TYR A 488 0.64 4.21 -14.59
N MET A 489 -0.61 3.74 -14.57
CA MET A 489 -1.56 4.03 -13.49
C MET A 489 -1.07 3.46 -12.14
N HIS A 490 -0.47 2.27 -12.13
CA HIS A 490 0.14 1.71 -10.92
C HIS A 490 1.29 2.56 -10.39
N ALA A 491 2.18 3.06 -11.26
CA ALA A 491 3.28 3.93 -10.85
C ALA A 491 2.82 5.27 -10.24
N MET A 492 1.61 5.72 -10.57
CA MET A 492 0.99 6.93 -10.01
C MET A 492 0.20 6.68 -8.72
N ASP A 493 -0.11 5.43 -8.41
CA ASP A 493 -0.85 5.04 -7.22
C ASP A 493 0.10 4.85 -6.04
N LEU A 494 0.18 5.86 -5.17
CA LEU A 494 0.99 5.85 -3.95
C LEU A 494 0.45 4.87 -2.88
N THR A 495 -0.69 4.23 -3.11
CA THR A 495 -1.24 3.24 -2.18
C THR A 495 -0.78 1.82 -2.46
N ASP A 496 -0.12 1.55 -3.58
CA ASP A 496 0.48 0.25 -3.86
C ASP A 496 1.83 0.14 -3.13
N PRO A 497 1.98 -0.73 -2.11
CA PRO A 497 3.23 -0.86 -1.38
C PRO A 497 4.25 -1.59 -2.25
N SER A 498 4.93 -0.85 -3.11
CA SER A 498 6.21 -1.26 -3.71
C SER A 498 7.40 -0.97 -2.79
N ASP A 499 7.15 -0.89 -1.47
CA ASP A 499 8.22 -0.98 -0.47
C ASP A 499 8.66 -2.46 -0.35
N PRO A 500 9.98 -2.74 -0.33
CA PRO A 500 10.47 -4.10 -0.15
C PRO A 500 10.00 -4.68 1.19
N PRO A 501 9.86 -6.02 1.31
CA PRO A 501 9.39 -6.66 2.54
C PRO A 501 10.32 -6.31 3.71
N PRO A 502 9.78 -6.10 4.93
CA PRO A 502 10.58 -5.73 6.08
C PRO A 502 11.61 -6.82 6.40
N GLU A 503 12.84 -6.40 6.69
CA GLU A 503 13.93 -7.31 7.07
C GLU A 503 13.51 -8.17 8.27
N HIS A 504 13.41 -9.48 8.05
CA HIS A 504 12.96 -10.50 9.01
C HIS A 504 13.70 -10.49 10.36
N ILE A 505 14.87 -9.84 10.44
CA ILE A 505 15.69 -9.73 11.65
C ILE A 505 15.04 -8.81 12.70
N ALA A 506 14.25 -7.81 12.30
CA ALA A 506 13.57 -6.89 13.21
C ALA A 506 12.35 -7.53 13.91
N ALA A 507 11.61 -8.37 13.20
CA ALA A 507 10.44 -9.08 13.74
C ALA A 507 10.82 -10.16 14.78
N ALA A 508 11.95 -10.85 14.58
CA ALA A 508 12.43 -11.87 15.52
C ALA A 508 12.80 -11.31 16.91
N ARG A 509 13.25 -10.04 16.98
CA ARG A 509 13.52 -9.34 18.25
C ARG A 509 12.25 -8.92 19.00
N ALA A 510 11.16 -8.69 18.28
CA ALA A 510 9.88 -8.26 18.87
C ALA A 510 9.12 -9.41 19.58
N HIS A 511 9.47 -10.67 19.31
CA HIS A 511 8.79 -11.86 19.83
C HIS A 511 9.53 -12.61 20.95
N GLY A 512 10.54 -11.99 21.59
CA GLY A 512 11.08 -12.50 22.86
C GLY A 512 11.89 -13.80 22.80
N ILE A 513 12.41 -14.18 21.63
CA ILE A 513 13.37 -15.30 21.52
C ILE A 513 14.71 -14.84 22.14
N PRO A 514 15.22 -15.51 23.19
CA PRO A 514 16.43 -15.06 23.87
C PRO A 514 17.66 -15.34 23.02
N ILE A 515 18.31 -14.28 22.54
CA ILE A 515 19.67 -14.31 21.99
C ILE A 515 20.60 -13.83 23.12
N ARG A 516 21.42 -14.73 23.68
CA ARG A 516 22.38 -14.45 24.77
C ARG A 516 23.22 -13.18 24.51
N GLN A 517 23.36 -12.35 25.54
CA GLN A 517 23.94 -10.99 25.49
C GLN A 517 25.46 -10.93 25.31
N SER A 518 25.87 -9.78 24.74
CA SER A 518 27.23 -9.24 24.57
C SER A 518 28.14 -9.94 23.56
N ALA A 519 27.80 -9.79 22.28
CA ALA A 519 28.82 -9.50 21.28
C ALA A 519 28.70 -8.01 20.92
N PRO A 520 29.80 -7.31 20.56
CA PRO A 520 29.77 -5.94 20.06
C PRO A 520 28.78 -5.84 18.91
N ILE A 521 28.31 -4.63 18.55
CA ILE A 521 27.55 -4.37 17.31
C ILE A 521 28.17 -5.25 16.23
N LYS A 522 27.53 -6.38 15.91
CA LYS A 522 27.93 -7.15 14.77
C LYS A 522 27.53 -6.21 13.65
N ARG A 523 28.53 -5.48 13.12
CA ARG A 523 28.51 -5.04 11.74
C ARG A 523 27.77 -6.15 11.01
N GLY A 524 26.66 -5.84 10.33
CA GLY A 524 26.06 -6.79 9.40
C GLY A 524 27.24 -7.43 8.66
N PRO A 525 27.25 -8.77 8.50
CA PRO A 525 28.45 -9.50 8.11
C PRO A 525 29.20 -8.69 7.08
N LEU A 526 30.48 -8.38 7.37
CA LEU A 526 31.30 -7.56 6.48
C LEU A 526 31.02 -8.03 5.05
N PRO A 527 30.81 -7.10 4.10
CA PRO A 527 30.48 -7.48 2.73
C PRO A 527 31.44 -8.59 2.32
N LEU A 528 30.91 -9.61 1.65
CA LEU A 528 31.70 -10.74 1.21
C LEU A 528 32.72 -10.21 0.19
N GLU A 529 33.92 -9.88 0.67
CA GLU A 529 34.99 -9.30 -0.13
C GLU A 529 35.74 -10.45 -0.83
N LEU A 530 35.17 -10.88 -1.97
CA LEU A 530 35.85 -11.74 -2.92
C LEU A 530 36.32 -10.89 -4.11
N PRO A 531 37.52 -11.14 -4.66
CA PRO A 531 38.01 -10.41 -5.84
C PRO A 531 37.00 -10.37 -6.99
N ILE A 532 36.31 -11.49 -7.22
CA ILE A 532 35.29 -11.58 -8.27
C ILE A 532 34.08 -10.69 -7.97
N LEU A 533 33.61 -10.63 -6.73
CA LEU A 533 32.48 -9.76 -6.35
C LEU A 533 32.87 -8.29 -6.44
N SER A 534 34.09 -7.92 -6.06
CA SER A 534 34.61 -6.55 -6.23
C SER A 534 34.71 -6.15 -7.70
N TYR A 535 35.18 -7.06 -8.56
CA TYR A 535 35.18 -6.85 -10.00
C TYR A 535 33.77 -6.64 -10.55
N LEU A 536 32.86 -7.58 -10.28
CA LEU A 536 31.48 -7.54 -10.77
C LEU A 536 30.72 -6.28 -10.29
N ARG A 537 30.93 -5.82 -9.05
CA ARG A 537 30.32 -4.57 -8.52
C ARG A 537 30.70 -3.32 -9.31
N SER A 538 31.88 -3.30 -9.93
CA SER A 538 32.42 -2.17 -10.67
C SER A 538 32.11 -2.20 -12.16
N LYS A 539 31.41 -3.23 -12.63
CA LYS A 539 31.21 -3.52 -14.05
C LYS A 539 29.74 -3.69 -14.39
N ARG A 540 29.42 -3.55 -15.67
CA ARG A 540 28.11 -3.90 -16.21
C ARG A 540 27.96 -5.43 -16.22
N VAL A 541 27.06 -5.94 -15.40
CA VAL A 541 26.78 -7.38 -15.29
C VAL A 541 25.30 -7.61 -15.53
N ILE A 542 25.00 -8.48 -16.50
CA ILE A 542 23.63 -8.79 -16.91
C ILE A 542 23.21 -10.14 -16.32
N LEU A 543 22.06 -10.17 -15.64
CA LEU A 543 21.34 -11.39 -15.32
C LEU A 543 20.32 -11.67 -16.43
N ALA A 544 20.58 -12.73 -17.21
CA ALA A 544 19.75 -13.21 -18.30
C ALA A 544 18.50 -13.99 -17.80
N SER A 545 17.75 -13.39 -16.87
CA SER A 545 16.60 -14.05 -16.25
C SER A 545 15.56 -13.07 -15.72
N ALA A 546 14.28 -13.34 -16.02
CA ALA A 546 13.14 -12.65 -15.41
C ALA A 546 12.84 -13.10 -13.96
N SER A 547 13.61 -14.05 -13.39
CA SER A 547 13.31 -14.61 -12.06
C SER A 547 13.72 -13.64 -10.95
N PRO A 548 12.77 -13.08 -10.16
CA PRO A 548 13.10 -12.17 -9.06
C PRO A 548 13.92 -12.86 -7.96
N ARG A 549 13.79 -14.19 -7.83
CA ARG A 549 14.52 -15.02 -6.84
C ARG A 549 16.01 -15.10 -7.13
N ARG A 550 16.38 -15.23 -8.42
CA ARG A 550 17.79 -15.27 -8.84
C ARG A 550 18.48 -13.93 -8.59
N LYS A 551 17.76 -12.83 -8.86
CA LYS A 551 18.20 -11.47 -8.50
C LYS A 551 18.40 -11.33 -6.99
N ALA A 552 17.45 -11.82 -6.18
CA ALA A 552 17.55 -11.77 -4.72
C ALA A 552 18.76 -12.56 -4.18
N LEU A 553 19.03 -13.77 -4.71
CA LEU A 553 20.19 -14.58 -4.33
C LEU A 553 21.52 -13.87 -4.63
N LEU A 554 21.66 -13.25 -5.80
CA LEU A 554 22.87 -12.49 -6.16
C LEU A 554 22.99 -11.17 -5.37
N ALA A 555 21.89 -10.51 -5.05
CA ALA A 555 21.90 -9.33 -4.19
C ALA A 555 22.38 -9.66 -2.76
N GLN A 556 21.97 -10.81 -2.21
CA GLN A 556 22.38 -11.27 -0.88
C GLN A 556 23.89 -11.49 -0.73
N ILE A 557 24.56 -11.88 -1.81
CA ILE A 557 26.03 -12.06 -1.83
C ILE A 557 26.80 -10.78 -2.23
N GLY A 558 26.12 -9.64 -2.37
CA GLY A 558 26.77 -8.35 -2.63
C GLY A 558 26.74 -7.87 -4.08
N LEU A 559 25.85 -8.40 -4.93
CA LEU A 559 25.61 -7.91 -6.31
C LEU A 559 24.20 -7.28 -6.44
N PRO A 560 23.89 -6.15 -5.79
CA PRO A 560 22.55 -5.55 -5.83
C PRO A 560 22.23 -4.83 -7.16
N ASN A 561 23.26 -4.39 -7.89
CA ASN A 561 23.16 -3.52 -9.07
C ASN A 561 23.34 -4.30 -10.39
N LEU A 562 22.63 -5.42 -10.53
CA LEU A 562 22.63 -6.21 -11.77
C LEU A 562 21.62 -5.65 -12.77
N GLU A 563 22.01 -5.58 -14.04
CA GLU A 563 21.10 -5.31 -15.15
C GLU A 563 20.29 -6.57 -15.46
N ILE A 564 18.98 -6.45 -15.65
CA ILE A 564 18.09 -7.60 -15.86
C ILE A 564 17.60 -7.58 -17.31
N ILE A 565 18.07 -8.52 -18.12
CA ILE A 565 17.62 -8.69 -19.50
C ILE A 565 17.16 -10.13 -19.69
N PRO A 566 15.86 -10.44 -19.58
CA PRO A 566 15.35 -11.78 -19.84
C PRO A 566 15.58 -12.20 -21.30
N SER A 567 15.99 -13.45 -21.51
CA SER A 567 16.05 -14.03 -22.86
C SER A 567 14.65 -14.22 -23.44
N THR A 568 14.48 -13.88 -24.72
CA THR A 568 13.26 -14.10 -25.50
C THR A 568 13.24 -15.42 -26.27
N GLU A 569 14.34 -16.19 -26.21
CA GLU A 569 14.44 -17.50 -26.88
C GLU A 569 13.35 -18.48 -26.40
N PRO A 570 12.69 -19.21 -27.32
CA PRO A 570 11.68 -20.20 -26.97
C PRO A 570 12.29 -21.41 -26.24
N GLU A 571 11.56 -21.94 -25.26
CA GLU A 571 11.91 -23.16 -24.52
C GLU A 571 11.36 -24.41 -25.26
N ASP A 572 11.74 -24.58 -26.52
CA ASP A 572 11.14 -25.54 -27.48
C ASP A 572 12.03 -26.75 -27.82
N LEU A 573 13.14 -26.94 -27.09
CA LEU A 573 14.02 -28.09 -27.25
C LEU A 573 13.26 -29.43 -27.12
N ASP A 574 13.61 -30.40 -27.96
CA ASP A 574 12.98 -31.72 -27.93
C ASP A 574 13.41 -32.51 -26.67
N LYS A 575 12.49 -32.60 -25.72
CA LYS A 575 12.66 -33.30 -24.44
C LYS A 575 12.84 -34.82 -24.59
N LYS A 576 12.60 -35.40 -25.77
CA LYS A 576 12.78 -36.84 -26.03
C LYS A 576 14.19 -37.20 -26.50
N GLN A 577 14.95 -36.21 -26.98
CA GLN A 577 16.28 -36.43 -27.56
C GLN A 577 17.42 -36.10 -26.60
N LEU A 578 17.14 -35.37 -25.52
CA LEU A 578 18.13 -34.92 -24.54
C LEU A 578 17.80 -35.51 -23.16
N SER A 579 18.85 -35.89 -22.42
CA SER A 579 18.70 -36.13 -20.98
C SER A 579 18.29 -34.84 -20.26
N ALA A 580 17.75 -34.97 -19.05
CA ALA A 580 17.33 -33.81 -18.25
C ALA A 580 18.49 -32.81 -18.00
N GLU A 581 19.71 -33.32 -17.83
CA GLU A 581 20.92 -32.51 -17.65
C GLU A 581 21.34 -31.79 -18.93
N GLU A 582 21.34 -32.48 -20.07
CA GLU A 582 21.64 -31.87 -21.38
C GLU A 582 20.59 -30.84 -21.77
N TYR A 583 19.31 -31.11 -21.48
CA TYR A 583 18.20 -30.20 -21.74
C TYR A 583 18.36 -28.87 -21.00
N VAL A 584 18.49 -28.93 -19.67
CA VAL A 584 18.58 -27.72 -18.84
C VAL A 584 19.86 -26.92 -19.16
N LEU A 585 20.96 -27.61 -19.44
CA LEU A 585 22.21 -27.00 -19.87
C LEU A 585 22.09 -26.27 -21.21
N ALA A 586 21.47 -26.91 -22.21
CA ALA A 586 21.27 -26.33 -23.53
C ALA A 586 20.38 -25.08 -23.45
N THR A 587 19.29 -25.13 -22.68
CA THR A 587 18.41 -23.98 -22.46
C THR A 587 19.14 -22.82 -21.78
N ALA A 588 19.90 -23.08 -20.71
CA ALA A 588 20.67 -22.03 -20.03
C ALA A 588 21.74 -21.40 -20.94
N ARG A 589 22.43 -22.22 -21.76
CA ARG A 589 23.42 -21.73 -22.73
C ARG A 589 22.80 -20.84 -23.80
N ARG A 590 21.67 -21.26 -24.39
CA ARG A 590 20.93 -20.45 -25.39
C ARG A 590 20.54 -19.09 -24.81
N LYS A 591 19.97 -19.07 -23.58
CA LYS A 591 19.60 -17.83 -22.89
C LYS A 591 20.78 -16.90 -22.68
N CYS A 592 21.94 -17.44 -22.28
CA CYS A 592 23.16 -16.66 -22.06
C CYS A 592 23.68 -16.02 -23.36
N LEU A 593 23.79 -16.82 -24.41
CA LEU A 593 24.31 -16.37 -25.71
C LEU A 593 23.39 -15.36 -26.38
N ALA A 594 22.08 -15.59 -26.37
CA ALA A 594 21.10 -14.69 -26.98
C ALA A 594 21.13 -13.30 -26.32
N VAL A 595 21.18 -13.24 -24.99
CA VAL A 595 21.26 -11.97 -24.25
C VAL A 595 22.59 -11.27 -24.49
N TYR A 596 23.70 -12.01 -24.55
CA TYR A 596 25.00 -11.42 -24.88
C TYR A 596 25.03 -10.84 -26.30
N GLN A 597 24.58 -11.59 -27.31
CA GLN A 597 24.53 -11.14 -28.69
C GLN A 597 23.60 -9.93 -28.88
N ALA A 598 22.44 -9.93 -28.22
CA ALA A 598 21.51 -8.80 -28.25
C ALA A 598 22.14 -7.55 -27.61
N ALA A 599 22.87 -7.71 -26.50
CA ALA A 599 23.55 -6.60 -25.83
C ALA A 599 24.70 -6.00 -26.67
N LEU A 600 25.37 -6.80 -27.51
CA LEU A 600 26.37 -6.31 -28.48
C LEU A 600 25.72 -5.61 -29.69
N SER A 601 24.53 -6.07 -30.11
CA SER A 601 23.85 -5.57 -31.32
C SER A 601 23.10 -4.26 -31.10
N SER A 602 22.79 -3.89 -29.84
CA SER A 602 22.12 -2.64 -29.50
C SER A 602 22.96 -1.38 -29.75
N ASP A 603 24.27 -1.52 -29.92
CA ASP A 603 25.18 -0.41 -30.20
C ASP A 603 25.22 0.01 -31.68
N ASP A 604 24.78 -0.85 -32.61
CA ASP A 604 25.03 -0.64 -34.05
C ASP A 604 23.86 -0.01 -34.84
N ASN A 605 22.69 0.23 -34.23
CA ASN A 605 21.45 0.49 -34.99
C ASN A 605 20.56 1.66 -34.55
N THR A 606 21.11 2.74 -33.96
CA THR A 606 20.38 4.01 -33.83
C THR A 606 21.21 5.24 -34.22
N THR A 607 20.98 5.71 -35.45
CA THR A 607 21.38 7.03 -35.91
C THR A 607 20.40 8.06 -35.33
N THR A 608 20.71 8.68 -34.20
CA THR A 608 20.21 10.03 -33.82
C THR A 608 20.99 10.56 -32.63
N GLN A 609 21.81 11.58 -32.89
CA GLN A 609 22.62 12.27 -31.90
C GLN A 609 21.75 13.18 -31.02
N GLN A 610 21.41 12.73 -29.82
CA GLN A 610 21.33 13.51 -28.58
C GLN A 610 20.95 12.55 -27.43
N ASP A 611 21.85 12.40 -26.47
CA ASP A 611 21.81 11.52 -25.27
C ASP A 611 22.26 10.04 -25.42
N GLN A 612 23.37 9.79 -26.13
CA GLN A 612 24.12 8.54 -25.95
C GLN A 612 25.16 8.70 -24.84
N LYS A 613 24.88 8.15 -23.64
CA LYS A 613 25.96 7.55 -22.85
C LYS A 613 26.38 6.32 -23.64
N GLU A 614 27.63 6.25 -24.10
CA GLU A 614 28.24 5.01 -24.60
C GLU A 614 27.92 3.90 -23.58
N GLN A 615 27.07 2.94 -23.96
CA GLN A 615 26.67 1.88 -23.06
C GLN A 615 27.70 0.77 -23.18
N GLU A 616 28.70 0.76 -22.30
CA GLU A 616 29.79 -0.23 -22.30
C GLU A 616 29.27 -1.67 -22.46
N ASP A 617 29.97 -2.48 -23.26
CA ASP A 617 29.71 -3.92 -23.41
C ASP A 617 29.58 -4.63 -22.06
N PRO A 618 28.72 -5.66 -21.94
CA PRO A 618 28.57 -6.38 -20.69
C PRO A 618 29.85 -7.13 -20.33
N ALA A 619 30.39 -6.84 -19.15
CA ALA A 619 31.58 -7.51 -18.65
C ALA A 619 31.31 -8.97 -18.27
N VAL A 620 30.07 -9.28 -17.86
CA VAL A 620 29.61 -10.65 -17.56
C VAL A 620 28.12 -10.78 -17.85
N VAL A 621 27.70 -11.89 -18.46
CA VAL A 621 26.30 -12.33 -18.56
C VAL A 621 26.12 -13.62 -17.77
N ILE A 622 25.14 -13.65 -16.88
CA ILE A 622 24.78 -14.82 -16.06
C ILE A 622 23.39 -15.30 -16.48
N ALA A 623 23.27 -16.54 -16.95
CA ALA A 623 21.99 -17.19 -17.21
C ALA A 623 21.82 -18.40 -16.30
N ALA A 624 20.58 -18.74 -15.99
CA ALA A 624 20.26 -20.00 -15.35
C ALA A 624 18.93 -20.54 -15.85
N ASP A 625 18.80 -21.86 -15.83
CA ASP A 625 17.56 -22.56 -16.13
C ASP A 625 17.32 -23.67 -15.11
N THR A 626 16.07 -23.90 -14.72
CA THR A 626 15.73 -24.83 -13.63
C THR A 626 14.56 -25.70 -14.05
N ILE A 627 14.73 -27.01 -13.91
CA ILE A 627 13.71 -28.03 -14.18
C ILE A 627 13.60 -29.02 -13.03
N ILE A 628 12.53 -29.80 -13.01
CA ILE A 628 12.40 -30.98 -12.18
C ILE A 628 12.46 -32.23 -13.06
N SER A 629 13.24 -33.22 -12.64
CA SER A 629 13.24 -34.56 -13.20
C SER A 629 12.63 -35.53 -12.20
N THR A 630 11.53 -36.17 -12.59
CA THR A 630 10.88 -37.21 -11.78
C THR A 630 11.73 -38.48 -11.75
N LYS A 631 11.41 -39.42 -10.86
CA LYS A 631 12.05 -40.75 -10.85
C LYS A 631 11.91 -41.52 -12.18
N SER A 632 10.84 -41.27 -12.93
CA SER A 632 10.63 -41.88 -14.26
C SER A 632 11.40 -41.17 -15.37
N GLY A 633 12.17 -40.13 -15.07
CA GLY A 633 12.93 -39.34 -16.04
C GLY A 633 12.09 -38.27 -16.75
N GLN A 634 10.85 -38.04 -16.32
CA GLN A 634 10.00 -37.00 -16.90
C GLN A 634 10.48 -35.60 -16.47
N ILE A 635 10.63 -34.70 -17.45
CA ILE A 635 10.97 -33.29 -17.21
C ILE A 635 9.70 -32.50 -16.93
N LEU A 636 9.64 -31.87 -15.77
CA LEU A 636 8.60 -30.95 -15.33
C LEU A 636 9.17 -29.53 -15.25
N GLU A 637 8.50 -28.61 -15.93
CA GLU A 637 8.80 -27.19 -15.89
C GLU A 637 7.78 -26.48 -14.99
N LYS A 638 7.38 -25.28 -15.38
CA LYS A 638 6.32 -24.51 -14.72
C LYS A 638 4.95 -25.08 -15.14
N PRO A 639 3.98 -25.14 -14.23
CA PRO A 639 2.62 -25.55 -14.58
C PRO A 639 2.00 -24.53 -15.54
N ARG A 640 1.29 -25.00 -16.57
CA ARG A 640 0.62 -24.14 -17.58
C ARG A 640 -0.82 -23.82 -17.22
N SER A 641 -1.38 -24.55 -16.27
CA SER A 641 -2.75 -24.38 -15.78
C SER A 641 -2.87 -24.83 -14.32
N GLU A 642 -3.90 -24.38 -13.61
CA GLU A 642 -4.18 -24.80 -12.24
C GLU A 642 -4.39 -26.32 -12.13
N ALA A 643 -5.10 -26.93 -13.08
CA ALA A 643 -5.32 -28.37 -13.11
C ALA A 643 -4.02 -29.16 -13.35
N GLU A 644 -3.12 -28.65 -14.20
CA GLU A 644 -1.77 -29.23 -14.34
C GLU A 644 -0.96 -29.04 -13.07
N HIS A 645 -1.06 -27.89 -12.40
CA HIS A 645 -0.37 -27.59 -11.16
C HIS A 645 -0.74 -28.57 -10.04
N VAL A 646 -2.05 -28.78 -9.81
CA VAL A 646 -2.54 -29.76 -8.84
C VAL A 646 -2.05 -31.17 -9.19
N ARG A 647 -2.18 -31.59 -10.46
CA ARG A 647 -1.71 -32.91 -10.91
C ARG A 647 -0.20 -33.09 -10.72
N MET A 648 0.58 -32.05 -11.01
CA MET A 648 2.03 -32.04 -10.84
C MET A 648 2.40 -32.24 -9.37
N LEU A 649 1.80 -31.48 -8.45
CA LEU A 649 2.10 -31.59 -7.02
C LEU A 649 1.63 -32.93 -6.42
N LYS A 650 0.46 -33.44 -6.83
CA LYS A 650 0.01 -34.78 -6.45
C LYS A 650 1.00 -35.84 -6.94
N HIS A 651 1.46 -35.75 -8.20
CA HIS A 651 2.47 -36.66 -8.73
C HIS A 651 3.80 -36.61 -7.94
N LEU A 652 4.28 -35.41 -7.59
CA LEU A 652 5.51 -35.25 -6.80
C LEU A 652 5.35 -35.79 -5.37
N ARG A 653 4.19 -35.58 -4.73
CA ARG A 653 3.85 -36.19 -3.44
C ARG A 653 3.87 -37.72 -3.52
N ASP A 654 3.13 -38.27 -4.48
CA ASP A 654 2.89 -39.71 -4.58
C ASP A 654 4.17 -40.48 -4.96
N THR A 655 5.07 -39.85 -5.72
CA THR A 655 6.39 -40.42 -6.08
C THR A 655 7.48 -40.15 -5.03
N ARG A 656 7.16 -39.32 -4.03
CA ARG A 656 7.95 -38.93 -2.87
C ARG A 656 9.20 -38.11 -3.16
N GLU A 657 10.00 -38.49 -4.14
CA GLU A 657 11.29 -37.86 -4.40
C GLU A 657 11.48 -37.53 -5.88
N HIS A 658 12.03 -36.35 -6.14
CA HIS A 658 12.38 -35.85 -7.46
C HIS A 658 13.71 -35.07 -7.41
N ARG A 659 14.35 -34.93 -8.57
CA ARG A 659 15.61 -34.19 -8.76
C ARG A 659 15.28 -32.80 -9.27
N VAL A 660 15.80 -31.76 -8.62
CA VAL A 660 15.79 -30.38 -9.11
C VAL A 660 17.15 -30.11 -9.74
N LEU A 661 17.14 -29.81 -11.04
CA LEU A 661 18.35 -29.53 -11.81
C LEU A 661 18.35 -28.06 -12.18
N THR A 662 19.39 -27.32 -11.81
CA THR A 662 19.63 -25.97 -12.32
C THR A 662 20.94 -25.94 -13.10
N ALA A 663 20.87 -25.56 -14.37
CA ALA A 663 22.05 -25.17 -15.12
C ALA A 663 22.34 -23.69 -14.90
N VAL A 664 23.61 -23.35 -14.64
CA VAL A 664 24.12 -21.98 -14.66
C VAL A 664 25.10 -21.85 -15.81
N CYS A 665 24.98 -20.77 -16.57
CA CYS A 665 25.87 -20.44 -17.66
C CYS A 665 26.37 -19.02 -17.45
N VAL A 666 27.69 -18.82 -17.48
CA VAL A 666 28.33 -17.50 -17.32
C VAL A 666 29.22 -17.25 -18.52
N LEU A 667 29.10 -16.05 -19.10
CA LEU A 667 29.85 -15.59 -20.26
C LEU A 667 30.57 -14.29 -19.92
N ALA A 668 31.84 -14.17 -20.30
CA ALA A 668 32.58 -12.90 -20.27
C ALA A 668 33.37 -12.69 -21.58
N PRO A 669 33.51 -11.46 -22.09
CA PRO A 669 34.37 -11.18 -23.24
C PRO A 669 35.82 -11.55 -22.96
N LYS A 670 36.53 -12.02 -23.99
CA LYS A 670 37.97 -12.32 -23.86
C LYS A 670 38.79 -11.05 -23.94
N ALA A 671 39.79 -10.92 -23.07
CA ALA A 671 40.68 -9.77 -23.07
C ALA A 671 41.51 -9.63 -24.37
N ASP A 672 41.79 -10.76 -25.04
CA ASP A 672 42.55 -10.81 -26.29
C ASP A 672 41.68 -10.75 -27.55
N ALA A 673 40.35 -10.66 -27.39
CA ALA A 673 39.35 -10.72 -28.46
C ALA A 673 39.50 -11.93 -29.41
N SER A 674 40.17 -13.00 -28.97
CA SER A 674 40.33 -14.22 -29.77
C SER A 674 38.96 -14.86 -30.04
N HIS A 675 38.73 -15.29 -31.28
CA HIS A 675 37.45 -15.90 -31.68
C HIS A 675 37.08 -17.06 -30.73
N PRO A 676 35.84 -17.15 -30.20
CA PRO A 676 34.62 -16.42 -30.58
C PRO A 676 34.42 -15.04 -29.93
N GLY A 677 35.43 -14.47 -29.29
CA GLY A 677 35.41 -13.16 -28.64
C GLY A 677 34.95 -13.19 -27.18
N TYR A 678 34.57 -14.36 -26.67
CA TYR A 678 34.11 -14.57 -25.30
C TYR A 678 34.54 -15.93 -24.75
N GLU A 679 34.56 -16.04 -23.44
CA GLU A 679 34.74 -17.26 -22.67
C GLU A 679 33.38 -17.65 -22.05
N LEU A 680 32.99 -18.91 -22.17
CA LEU A 680 31.72 -19.43 -21.70
C LEU A 680 31.95 -20.63 -20.77
N ALA A 681 31.47 -20.54 -19.54
CA ALA A 681 31.52 -21.67 -18.61
C ALA A 681 30.11 -21.99 -18.10
N SER A 682 29.84 -23.27 -17.89
CA SER A 682 28.52 -23.74 -17.47
C SER A 682 28.60 -24.95 -16.56
N HIS A 683 27.66 -25.08 -15.63
CA HIS A 683 27.58 -26.19 -14.68
C HIS A 683 26.12 -26.56 -14.42
N VAL A 684 25.83 -27.85 -14.22
CA VAL A 684 24.51 -28.34 -13.80
C VAL A 684 24.61 -28.81 -12.36
N GLU A 685 23.81 -28.21 -11.48
CA GLU A 685 23.72 -28.61 -10.07
C GLU A 685 22.46 -29.44 -9.85
N GLU A 686 22.59 -30.56 -9.15
CA GLU A 686 21.48 -31.43 -8.77
C GLU A 686 21.15 -31.29 -7.28
N THR A 687 19.86 -31.31 -6.95
CA THR A 687 19.39 -31.43 -5.56
C THR A 687 18.15 -32.29 -5.50
N ARG A 688 18.12 -33.25 -4.57
CA ARG A 688 16.97 -34.15 -4.38
C ARG A 688 16.02 -33.55 -3.37
N VAL A 689 14.74 -33.55 -3.67
CA VAL A 689 13.69 -33.05 -2.79
C VAL A 689 12.71 -34.17 -2.52
N THR A 690 12.38 -34.37 -1.24
CA THR A 690 11.39 -35.34 -0.78
C THR A 690 10.14 -34.60 -0.30
N PHE A 691 8.98 -34.89 -0.86
CA PHE A 691 7.69 -34.34 -0.45
C PHE A 691 7.06 -35.15 0.68
N ALA A 692 6.39 -34.50 1.63
CA ALA A 692 5.61 -35.15 2.69
C ALA A 692 4.51 -36.07 2.11
N GLU A 693 4.10 -37.10 2.85
CA GLU A 693 3.04 -38.02 2.42
C GLU A 693 1.64 -37.50 2.72
N GLU A 694 0.63 -38.07 2.05
CA GLU A 694 -0.77 -37.80 2.37
C GLU A 694 -1.10 -38.08 3.84
N ARG A 695 -0.59 -39.19 4.39
CA ARG A 695 -0.77 -39.55 5.81
C ARG A 695 -0.02 -38.65 6.78
N ASP A 696 0.99 -37.93 6.30
CA ASP A 696 1.87 -37.05 7.09
C ASP A 696 1.49 -35.56 6.94
N GLY A 697 0.22 -35.30 6.59
CA GLY A 697 -0.34 -33.95 6.57
C GLY A 697 -0.33 -33.27 5.20
N LEU A 698 -0.15 -34.02 4.10
CA LEU A 698 -0.29 -33.51 2.73
C LEU A 698 -1.47 -34.11 1.93
N PRO A 699 -2.72 -34.04 2.43
CA PRO A 699 -3.91 -34.43 1.67
C PRO A 699 -4.19 -33.51 0.48
N ASP A 700 -5.09 -33.96 -0.39
CA ASP A 700 -5.42 -33.28 -1.66
C ASP A 700 -5.91 -31.84 -1.48
N ASP A 701 -6.67 -31.56 -0.43
CA ASP A 701 -7.18 -30.23 -0.09
C ASP A 701 -6.08 -29.25 0.34
N VAL A 702 -5.00 -29.74 0.96
CA VAL A 702 -3.80 -28.94 1.26
C VAL A 702 -3.07 -28.57 -0.02
N ILE A 703 -2.89 -29.52 -0.95
CA ILE A 703 -2.30 -29.24 -2.27
C ILE A 703 -3.16 -28.24 -3.05
N GLU A 704 -4.47 -28.42 -3.08
CA GLU A 704 -5.39 -27.50 -3.77
C GLU A 704 -5.36 -26.09 -3.14
N SER A 705 -5.33 -26.02 -1.80
CA SER A 705 -5.21 -24.75 -1.09
C SER A 705 -3.86 -24.08 -1.35
N TYR A 706 -2.77 -24.86 -1.41
CA TYR A 706 -1.45 -24.35 -1.80
C TYR A 706 -1.48 -23.78 -3.23
N VAL A 707 -2.07 -24.50 -4.18
CA VAL A 707 -2.19 -24.03 -5.57
C VAL A 707 -2.95 -22.71 -5.64
N ARG A 708 -4.02 -22.52 -4.84
CA ARG A 708 -4.77 -21.26 -4.75
C ARG A 708 -3.96 -20.07 -4.25
N THR A 709 -2.87 -20.30 -3.50
CA THR A 709 -1.95 -19.21 -3.10
C THR A 709 -1.19 -18.63 -4.29
N ARG A 710 -1.16 -19.35 -5.42
CA ARG A 710 -0.38 -19.06 -6.63
C ARG A 710 1.13 -18.98 -6.42
N GLU A 711 1.64 -19.34 -5.24
CA GLU A 711 3.06 -19.26 -4.91
C GLU A 711 3.92 -20.12 -5.87
N GLY A 712 3.40 -21.26 -6.35
CA GLY A 712 4.14 -22.18 -7.21
C GLY A 712 4.11 -21.91 -8.72
N VAL A 713 3.25 -21.00 -9.21
CA VAL A 713 2.87 -20.94 -10.64
C VAL A 713 4.04 -20.64 -11.59
N ASP A 714 4.99 -19.80 -11.17
CA ASP A 714 6.16 -19.41 -11.94
C ASP A 714 7.41 -20.29 -11.67
N LYS A 715 7.23 -21.46 -11.05
CA LYS A 715 8.32 -22.30 -10.52
C LYS A 715 8.32 -23.68 -11.16
N ALA A 716 9.51 -24.20 -11.45
CA ALA A 716 9.66 -25.58 -11.87
C ALA A 716 9.07 -26.51 -10.79
N GLY A 717 8.23 -27.46 -11.19
CA GLY A 717 7.54 -28.34 -10.25
C GLY A 717 6.37 -27.73 -9.50
N GLY A 718 6.09 -26.44 -9.68
CA GLY A 718 4.94 -25.82 -9.05
C GLY A 718 5.08 -25.56 -7.55
N TYR A 719 6.28 -25.45 -6.97
CA TYR A 719 6.41 -25.11 -5.54
C TYR A 719 7.59 -24.18 -5.23
N ALA A 720 7.50 -23.44 -4.11
CA ALA A 720 8.56 -22.58 -3.61
C ALA A 720 9.18 -23.14 -2.33
N ILE A 721 10.44 -23.55 -2.38
CA ILE A 721 11.15 -24.08 -1.20
C ILE A 721 11.37 -23.03 -0.10
N GLN A 722 11.38 -21.74 -0.44
CA GLN A 722 11.54 -20.63 0.51
C GLN A 722 10.23 -20.13 1.12
N GLY A 723 9.10 -20.65 0.66
CA GLY A 723 7.77 -20.17 1.01
C GLY A 723 6.92 -21.24 1.65
N ILE A 724 5.60 -21.09 1.51
CA ILE A 724 4.60 -22.03 2.02
C ILE A 724 4.88 -23.45 1.49
N GLY A 725 5.36 -23.57 0.25
CA GLY A 725 5.68 -24.85 -0.37
C GLY A 725 6.76 -25.64 0.37
N GLY A 726 7.81 -24.97 0.83
CA GLY A 726 8.88 -25.60 1.60
C GLY A 726 8.46 -25.99 3.02
N MET A 727 7.46 -25.30 3.58
CA MET A 727 6.94 -25.57 4.92
C MET A 727 5.88 -26.68 4.94
N LEU A 728 5.05 -26.77 3.89
CA LEU A 728 3.91 -27.69 3.82
C LEU A 728 4.15 -28.91 2.94
N LEU A 729 4.85 -28.75 1.82
CA LEU A 729 4.96 -29.82 0.81
C LEU A 729 6.24 -30.65 1.00
N VAL A 730 7.33 -30.03 1.47
CA VAL A 730 8.67 -30.63 1.47
C VAL A 730 9.02 -31.19 2.84
N GLU A 731 9.38 -32.47 2.88
CA GLU A 731 9.88 -33.15 4.08
C GLU A 731 11.41 -33.03 4.20
N ARG A 732 12.14 -33.21 3.09
CA ARG A 732 13.60 -33.28 3.09
C ARG A 732 14.22 -32.72 1.81
N VAL A 733 15.38 -32.08 1.94
CA VAL A 733 16.21 -31.65 0.80
C VAL A 733 17.62 -32.22 0.97
N ALA A 734 18.11 -32.94 -0.03
CA ALA A 734 19.47 -33.48 -0.10
C ALA A 734 20.22 -32.82 -1.26
N GLY A 735 21.01 -31.79 -0.94
CA GLY A 735 21.74 -30.95 -1.90
C GLY A 735 21.64 -29.47 -1.52
N ALA A 736 21.90 -28.59 -2.48
CA ALA A 736 21.95 -27.15 -2.26
C ALA A 736 20.55 -26.51 -2.36
N VAL A 737 20.13 -25.74 -1.35
CA VAL A 737 18.78 -25.14 -1.34
C VAL A 737 18.64 -24.02 -2.38
N ASP A 738 19.71 -23.24 -2.60
CA ASP A 738 19.81 -22.21 -3.65
C ASP A 738 19.70 -22.80 -5.07
N ASN A 739 20.13 -24.05 -5.26
CA ASN A 739 19.83 -24.80 -6.48
C ASN A 739 18.32 -25.01 -6.68
N VAL A 740 17.58 -25.37 -5.62
CA VAL A 740 16.12 -25.55 -5.69
C VAL A 740 15.39 -24.23 -5.92
N ILE A 741 15.93 -23.13 -5.39
CA ILE A 741 15.41 -21.77 -5.61
C ILE A 741 15.58 -21.35 -7.07
N GLY A 742 16.63 -21.87 -7.72
CA GLY A 742 16.88 -21.78 -9.15
C GLY A 742 18.20 -21.11 -9.52
N LEU A 743 19.14 -20.93 -8.58
CA LEU A 743 20.50 -20.48 -8.88
C LEU A 743 21.50 -21.01 -7.82
N PRO A 744 22.32 -22.03 -8.12
CA PRO A 744 23.39 -22.47 -7.23
C PRO A 744 24.50 -21.41 -7.17
N VAL A 745 24.44 -20.57 -6.15
CA VAL A 745 25.24 -19.34 -6.03
C VAL A 745 26.73 -19.65 -5.95
N ARG A 746 27.11 -20.67 -5.18
CA ARG A 746 28.52 -21.10 -5.08
C ARG A 746 29.10 -21.44 -6.45
N LYS A 747 28.37 -22.23 -7.24
CA LYS A 747 28.79 -22.63 -8.59
C LYS A 747 28.78 -21.44 -9.55
N CYS A 748 27.77 -20.57 -9.46
CA CYS A 748 27.72 -19.33 -10.23
C CYS A 748 28.98 -18.47 -10.04
N LEU A 749 29.41 -18.24 -8.79
CA LEU A 749 30.62 -17.45 -8.51
C LEU A 749 31.89 -18.14 -9.01
N GLN A 750 32.00 -19.47 -8.89
CA GLN A 750 33.13 -20.23 -9.45
C GLN A 750 33.22 -20.08 -10.97
N LEU A 751 32.07 -20.11 -11.66
CA LEU A 751 32.01 -19.88 -13.10
C LEU A 751 32.39 -18.43 -13.47
N CYS A 752 31.90 -17.44 -12.71
CA CYS A 752 32.30 -16.04 -12.89
C CYS A 752 33.83 -15.87 -12.73
N GLU A 753 34.42 -16.46 -11.70
CA GLU A 753 35.87 -16.43 -11.50
C GLU A 753 36.62 -17.08 -12.66
N LYS A 754 36.13 -18.23 -13.15
CA LYS A 754 36.71 -18.95 -14.28
C LYS A 754 36.73 -18.09 -15.54
N VAL A 755 35.58 -17.53 -15.93
CA VAL A 755 35.48 -16.77 -17.19
C VAL A 755 36.07 -15.37 -17.12
N VAL A 756 36.27 -14.79 -15.93
CA VAL A 756 36.85 -13.45 -15.79
C VAL A 756 38.35 -13.50 -15.54
N PHE A 757 38.82 -14.35 -14.61
CA PHE A 757 40.22 -14.33 -14.16
C PHE A 757 41.07 -15.50 -14.66
N ARG A 758 40.46 -16.59 -15.14
CA ARG A 758 41.17 -17.82 -15.55
C ARG A 758 40.86 -18.20 -17.00
N GLN A 759 40.69 -17.20 -17.87
CA GLN A 759 40.46 -17.42 -19.30
C GLN A 759 41.61 -18.23 -19.91
N GLY A 760 41.30 -19.29 -20.67
CA GLY A 760 42.30 -20.09 -21.39
C GLY A 760 43.12 -21.08 -20.55
N MET A 761 42.81 -21.28 -19.26
CA MET A 761 43.39 -22.36 -18.47
C MET A 761 42.57 -23.64 -18.67
N GLU A 762 43.16 -24.68 -19.27
CA GLU A 762 42.54 -26.02 -19.37
C GLU A 762 42.35 -26.61 -17.96
N GLU A 763 41.25 -27.34 -17.75
CA GLU A 763 41.00 -28.04 -16.48
C GLU A 763 42.05 -29.15 -16.30
N GLU A 764 42.96 -29.00 -15.33
CA GLU A 764 43.60 -30.18 -14.75
C GLU A 764 42.49 -31.04 -14.15
N GLU A 765 42.19 -32.17 -14.79
CA GLU A 765 41.34 -33.22 -14.23
C GLU A 765 41.85 -33.55 -12.83
N VAL A 766 41.14 -33.08 -11.80
CA VAL A 766 41.32 -33.60 -10.45
C VAL A 766 40.79 -35.03 -10.49
N GLY A 767 41.73 -35.95 -10.66
CA GLY A 767 41.50 -37.38 -10.71
C GLY A 767 40.61 -37.85 -9.57
N SER A 768 39.73 -38.77 -9.94
CA SER A 768 39.12 -39.75 -9.07
C SER A 768 40.21 -40.47 -8.28
N ASP A 769 40.42 -40.07 -7.04
CA ASP A 769 41.08 -40.87 -6.00
C ASP A 769 40.71 -40.30 -4.64
N VAL A 770 39.66 -40.85 -4.01
CA VAL A 770 39.68 -41.30 -2.61
C VAL A 770 38.58 -42.35 -2.43
N ASP A 771 39.01 -43.53 -2.00
CA ASP A 771 38.25 -44.70 -1.52
C ASP A 771 37.18 -44.44 -0.46
#